data_AF-A0A975B0J2-F1
#
_entry.id   AF-A0A975B0J2-F1
#
_cell.length_a   1.000
_cell.length_b   1.000
_cell.length_c   1.000
_cell.angle_alpha   90.00
_cell.angle_beta   90.00
_cell.angle_gamma   90.00
#
_symmetry.space_group_name_H-M   'P 1'
#
loop_
_entity.id
_entity.type
_entity.pdbx_description
1 polymer ?
#
loop_
_entity_poly.entity_id
_entity_poly.type
_entity_poly.pdbx_seq_one_letter_code
_entity_poly.pdbx_strand_id
1 'polypeptide(L)'
;MNNAGLIELLKNSQIFGFLDEEILVSLSEKFSLEFFSHGEPILHEEETNKDLYVVYSGKANVVMRDGARTKTIATYRRGNYFGENAILEKEVKTHDIVAIGDVVLAKLSYDDFKTLCIQNQEFENFLQVYSGNQALQAFFKNFGSFGSLTAKETSNWLFELNYENIRSDGEIVFSEGEEGDKFYIIAAGAVEVSKNINGNDVVLTTLVAGKFFGEMALISDTPRAATIKCLGDTQLVSIDKDHFKHMINSNPALSSKINNIIEMYKASGVPKDAFLQKSLEKSRVGNIQEEEINEGLDGFNLITANTPLSSMSACALMLMSYYGVKVDRDYVHDYINRIDYSLLEDIFNDVAFMNATAINLKYSALKKIKEPFITKLNDISIIVYGFEKNIYKVIDPSKGFLNLHKNVFKKFYDGEVMLVDKPSKNSNENKKITLHSFLETLLPYKKILAEILTISLFISILSLLPPIFIRILIDDVLVQNNENMLIVIMVSLIVVAIFTGLLNALRSYLQFFLSSKLQVEILGRAYSHLISLPLSYFHNRNTGQIMSSLEDGRVVERHLSQVIFIVLIDGITALAFTFALAIGNIKLFLIFSGFVLIFGGAVFTATYYARQYLPKTLSRNASTDPHTIESINNISVIKTFNAANFNKKIWEEMFINKLRNLNKSITINSVSNSAITAMKTLTIAVVLGYASMLALSNEISIGEALAFNMIAMLALTPLGNIIQIYNEIYAADDLSSGLNKIYSVESESGLNDKKKPDLYLSKADVEFKNVSFSYEKDSKKIISNFNLQVEHGEYVAILGRIGSGKSTLINLLTRSFNPDKGTIFLDNKDISQVKLASLRSHIGVVFQDTNLFMGTIRSNISIGMQNATLAQVVEAATLAGAHDFIINMPKGYDSQVGEKGMGLSGGEKRLIAIARALVSNPPILIMDEPTNDLDSETEQTFKDNLKTIGFGRTMFIITHKSSLIRDADKIVVMDEGTVVESGKHLDLIADRGYYFYLSAKQIELS
;
A
#
# COMPACT_ATOMS: atom_id res chain seq x y z
N MET A 1 -17.84 46.65 22.71
CA MET A 1 -18.71 46.26 21.59
C MET A 1 -18.18 46.89 20.31
N ASN A 2 -17.60 46.10 19.40
CA ASN A 2 -17.33 46.59 18.05
C ASN A 2 -18.57 46.24 17.20
N ASN A 3 -19.66 47.01 17.36
CA ASN A 3 -20.98 46.69 16.77
C ASN A 3 -20.90 46.47 15.25
N ALA A 4 -19.99 47.18 14.56
CA ALA A 4 -19.72 46.97 13.14
C ALA A 4 -19.37 45.52 12.79
N GLY A 5 -18.54 44.86 13.60
CA GLY A 5 -18.12 43.47 13.36
C GLY A 5 -19.18 42.42 13.69
N LEU A 6 -20.16 42.75 14.55
CA LEU A 6 -21.32 41.89 14.83
C LEU A 6 -22.39 42.06 13.74
N ILE A 7 -22.64 43.29 13.28
CA ILE A 7 -23.57 43.57 12.18
C ILE A 7 -23.11 42.87 10.90
N GLU A 8 -21.83 42.97 10.55
CA GLU A 8 -21.25 42.26 9.39
C GLU A 8 -21.38 40.74 9.52
N LEU A 9 -21.25 40.21 10.74
CA LEU A 9 -21.42 38.78 11.01
C LEU A 9 -22.89 38.34 10.89
N LEU A 10 -23.84 39.11 11.41
CA LEU A 10 -25.27 38.82 11.33
C LEU A 10 -25.76 38.93 9.88
N LYS A 11 -25.28 39.93 9.13
CA LYS A 11 -25.56 40.12 7.69
C LYS A 11 -25.12 38.93 6.84
N ASN A 12 -24.01 38.29 7.23
CA ASN A 12 -23.47 37.10 6.56
C ASN A 12 -24.00 35.77 7.15
N SER A 13 -24.86 35.80 8.17
CA SER A 13 -25.44 34.58 8.75
C SER A 13 -26.64 34.10 7.94
N GLN A 14 -26.85 32.78 7.90
CA GLN A 14 -27.91 32.16 7.09
C GLN A 14 -29.33 32.47 7.59
N ILE A 15 -29.50 32.83 8.87
CA ILE A 15 -30.80 33.26 9.43
C ILE A 15 -30.96 34.77 9.33
N PHE A 16 -30.01 35.55 9.87
CA PHE A 16 -30.23 36.99 10.07
C PHE A 16 -29.96 37.83 8.84
N GLY A 17 -29.31 37.29 7.80
CA GLY A 17 -29.11 37.99 6.52
C GLY A 17 -30.41 38.36 5.79
N PHE A 18 -31.57 37.87 6.26
CA PHE A 18 -32.89 38.25 5.75
C PHE A 18 -33.33 39.65 6.20
N LEU A 19 -32.89 40.08 7.39
CA LEU A 19 -33.34 41.33 8.01
C LEU A 19 -32.66 42.55 7.38
N ASP A 20 -33.43 43.64 7.24
CA ASP A 20 -32.89 44.89 6.72
C ASP A 20 -31.85 45.48 7.68
N GLU A 21 -30.93 46.27 7.12
CA GLU A 21 -29.75 46.77 7.83
C GLU A 21 -30.12 47.63 9.06
N GLU A 22 -31.23 48.37 9.01
CA GLU A 22 -31.77 49.13 10.15
C GLU A 22 -32.22 48.20 11.30
N ILE A 23 -32.84 47.06 10.96
CA ILE A 23 -33.28 46.06 11.95
C ILE A 23 -32.06 45.36 12.53
N LEU A 24 -31.07 44.99 11.71
CA LEU A 24 -29.82 44.38 12.17
C LEU A 24 -29.03 45.27 13.12
N VAL A 25 -29.02 46.58 12.88
CA VAL A 25 -28.41 47.56 13.80
C VAL A 25 -29.14 47.53 15.15
N SER A 26 -30.48 47.60 15.15
CA SER A 26 -31.27 47.53 16.39
C SER A 26 -31.14 46.19 17.12
N LEU A 27 -30.97 45.09 16.37
CA LEU A 27 -30.80 43.74 16.91
C LEU A 27 -29.41 43.56 17.52
N SER A 28 -28.38 44.16 16.91
CA SER A 28 -26.99 44.05 17.38
C SER A 28 -26.79 44.60 18.79
N GLU A 29 -27.61 45.56 19.23
CA GLU A 29 -27.60 46.11 20.58
C GLU A 29 -28.24 45.17 21.62
N LYS A 30 -29.05 44.21 21.17
CA LYS A 30 -29.73 43.22 22.01
C LYS A 30 -28.93 41.93 22.21
N PHE A 31 -27.87 41.73 21.42
CA PHE A 31 -26.98 40.58 21.58
C PHE A 31 -26.00 40.81 22.73
N SER A 32 -25.90 39.83 23.63
CA SER A 32 -24.86 39.78 24.67
C SER A 32 -23.75 38.82 24.25
N LEU A 33 -22.49 39.12 24.59
CA LEU A 33 -21.37 38.22 24.29
C LEU A 33 -21.06 37.36 25.53
N GLU A 34 -21.12 36.05 25.36
CA GLU A 34 -20.74 35.06 26.37
C GLU A 34 -19.43 34.37 25.95
N PHE A 35 -18.57 34.14 26.93
CA PHE A 35 -17.25 33.55 26.75
C PHE A 35 -17.24 32.15 27.36
N PHE A 36 -16.81 31.18 26.56
CA PHE A 36 -16.70 29.79 26.97
C PHE A 36 -15.27 29.30 26.77
N SER A 37 -14.73 28.62 27.77
CA SER A 37 -13.38 28.06 27.74
C SER A 37 -13.34 26.69 27.06
N HIS A 38 -12.17 26.23 26.66
CA HIS A 38 -12.02 24.91 26.02
C HIS A 38 -12.65 23.78 26.86
N GLY A 39 -13.54 23.00 26.23
CA GLY A 39 -14.19 21.85 26.88
C GLY A 39 -15.40 22.23 27.75
N GLU A 40 -15.71 23.51 27.91
CA GLU A 40 -16.90 23.96 28.62
C GLU A 40 -18.16 23.62 27.79
N PRO A 41 -19.15 22.91 28.38
CA PRO A 41 -20.41 22.67 27.71
C PRO A 41 -21.17 23.98 27.57
N ILE A 42 -21.54 24.30 26.34
CA ILE A 42 -22.36 25.47 26.03
C ILE A 42 -23.85 25.13 26.19
N LEU A 43 -24.25 23.92 25.78
CA LEU A 43 -25.61 23.39 25.93
C LEU A 43 -25.57 21.88 26.12
N HIS A 44 -26.42 21.36 27.00
CA HIS A 44 -26.55 19.92 27.24
C HIS A 44 -27.71 19.26 26.49
N GLU A 45 -27.54 17.97 26.21
CA GLU A 45 -28.61 17.05 25.80
C GLU A 45 -29.74 17.08 26.86
N GLU A 46 -31.00 17.11 26.42
CA GLU A 46 -32.20 17.27 27.25
C GLU A 46 -32.45 18.66 27.89
N GLU A 47 -31.56 19.64 27.73
CA GLU A 47 -31.87 21.02 28.13
C GLU A 47 -32.79 21.71 27.12
N THR A 48 -33.89 22.30 27.64
CA THR A 48 -34.73 23.22 26.85
C THR A 48 -34.04 24.57 26.75
N ASN A 49 -33.13 24.69 25.79
CA ASN A 49 -32.47 25.94 25.50
C ASN A 49 -33.49 27.02 25.10
N LYS A 50 -33.54 28.13 25.83
CA LYS A 50 -34.45 29.24 25.53
C LYS A 50 -33.81 30.33 24.66
N ASP A 51 -32.48 30.36 24.56
CA ASP A 51 -31.77 31.46 23.91
C ASP A 51 -31.09 31.02 22.60
N LEU A 52 -30.93 31.95 21.66
CA LEU A 52 -30.25 31.67 20.40
C LEU A 52 -28.79 32.12 20.48
N TYR A 53 -27.87 31.26 20.06
CA TYR A 53 -26.44 31.55 20.05
C TYR A 53 -25.89 31.62 18.63
N VAL A 54 -25.04 32.61 18.37
CA VAL A 54 -24.28 32.76 17.12
C VAL A 54 -22.80 32.79 17.45
N VAL A 55 -21.99 31.98 16.77
CA VAL A 55 -20.53 31.94 17.02
C VAL A 55 -19.90 33.24 16.50
N TYR A 56 -19.44 34.09 17.41
CA TYR A 56 -18.78 35.36 17.09
C TYR A 56 -17.28 35.15 16.78
N SER A 57 -16.60 34.32 17.57
CA SER A 57 -15.23 33.87 17.33
C SER A 57 -14.96 32.53 18.03
N GLY A 58 -13.98 31.75 17.55
CA GLY A 58 -13.72 30.38 18.04
C GLY A 58 -14.53 29.31 17.29
N LYS A 59 -14.61 28.10 17.86
CA LYS A 59 -15.33 26.95 17.29
C LYS A 59 -16.05 26.16 18.38
N ALA A 60 -17.25 25.66 18.08
CA ALA A 60 -17.99 24.76 18.98
C ALA A 60 -18.30 23.43 18.28
N ASN A 61 -18.27 22.31 19.00
CA ASN A 61 -18.61 21.00 18.46
C ASN A 61 -20.00 20.57 18.92
N VAL A 62 -20.79 20.02 18.00
CA VAL A 62 -21.99 19.24 18.31
C VAL A 62 -21.57 17.80 18.56
N VAL A 63 -21.91 17.27 19.72
CA VAL A 63 -21.42 16.01 20.25
C VAL A 63 -22.60 15.11 20.63
N MET A 64 -22.61 13.89 20.13
CA MET A 64 -23.52 12.83 20.55
C MET A 64 -22.90 12.01 21.66
N ARG A 65 -23.62 11.79 22.76
CA ARG A 65 -23.23 10.83 23.78
C ARG A 65 -23.89 9.48 23.48
N ASP A 66 -23.07 8.46 23.26
CA ASP A 66 -23.50 7.07 23.18
C ASP A 66 -22.85 6.31 24.34
N GLY A 67 -23.54 6.28 25.48
CA GLY A 67 -23.02 5.78 26.75
C GLY A 67 -21.81 6.60 27.26
N ALA A 68 -20.64 5.97 27.38
CA ALA A 68 -19.40 6.61 27.87
C ALA A 68 -18.54 7.26 26.76
N ARG A 69 -19.03 7.31 25.51
CA ARG A 69 -18.29 7.87 24.36
C ARG A 69 -19.01 9.07 23.76
N THR A 70 -18.24 10.11 23.48
CA THR A 70 -18.69 11.34 22.79
C THR A 70 -18.22 11.34 21.34
N LYS A 71 -19.15 11.45 20.38
CA LYS A 71 -18.85 11.53 18.93
C LYS A 71 -19.22 12.91 18.38
N THR A 72 -18.26 13.61 17.80
CA THR A 72 -18.53 14.89 17.11
C THR A 72 -19.30 14.66 15.81
N ILE A 73 -20.48 15.24 15.69
CA ILE A 73 -21.33 15.18 14.49
C ILE A 73 -21.07 16.39 13.58
N ALA A 74 -20.86 17.56 14.17
CA ALA A 74 -20.64 18.80 13.43
C ALA A 74 -19.75 19.77 14.21
N THR A 75 -19.12 20.71 13.50
CA THR A 75 -18.36 21.81 14.10
C THR A 75 -18.92 23.15 13.62
N TYR A 76 -19.42 23.95 14.55
CA TYR A 76 -19.83 25.33 14.33
C TYR A 76 -18.62 26.26 14.35
N ARG A 77 -18.54 27.14 13.36
CA ARG A 77 -17.51 28.17 13.15
C ARG A 77 -18.17 29.54 13.16
N ARG A 78 -17.34 30.61 13.13
CA ARG A 78 -17.81 32.00 13.05
C ARG A 78 -18.94 32.18 12.03
N GLY A 79 -20.06 32.74 12.47
CA GLY A 79 -21.28 32.94 11.66
C GLY A 79 -22.29 31.79 11.69
N ASN A 80 -21.92 30.59 12.17
CA ASN A 80 -22.90 29.54 12.46
C ASN A 80 -23.68 29.86 13.73
N TYR A 81 -24.92 29.38 13.80
CA TYR A 81 -25.82 29.57 14.93
C TYR A 81 -26.40 28.24 15.40
N PHE A 82 -26.97 28.23 16.60
CA PHE A 82 -27.73 27.10 17.15
C PHE A 82 -28.70 27.58 18.24
N GLY A 83 -29.83 26.89 18.40
CA GLY A 83 -30.88 27.22 19.38
C GLY A 83 -32.25 27.51 18.77
N GLU A 84 -32.31 27.73 17.46
CA GLU A 84 -33.49 28.09 16.67
C GLU A 84 -34.61 27.05 16.74
N ASN A 85 -34.31 25.75 16.60
CA ASN A 85 -35.33 24.70 16.63
C ASN A 85 -35.98 24.57 18.02
N ALA A 86 -35.23 24.79 19.10
CA ALA A 86 -35.76 24.75 20.47
C ALA A 86 -36.74 25.91 20.73
N ILE A 87 -36.51 27.06 20.07
CA ILE A 87 -37.34 28.26 20.17
C ILE A 87 -38.61 28.13 19.30
N LEU A 88 -38.51 27.51 18.11
CA LEU A 88 -39.59 27.43 17.12
C LEU A 88 -40.49 26.19 17.26
N GLU A 89 -39.90 25.00 17.43
CA GLU A 89 -40.63 23.72 17.37
C GLU A 89 -40.98 23.14 18.76
N LYS A 90 -40.49 23.76 19.85
CA LYS A 90 -40.57 23.25 21.24
C LYS A 90 -40.03 21.82 21.40
N GLU A 91 -39.11 21.39 20.53
CA GLU A 91 -38.48 20.09 20.65
C GLU A 91 -37.26 20.12 21.58
N VAL A 92 -37.05 19.00 22.29
CA VAL A 92 -35.89 18.78 23.14
C VAL A 92 -34.70 18.42 22.25
N LYS A 93 -33.56 19.10 22.44
CA LYS A 93 -32.36 18.85 21.64
C LYS A 93 -31.77 17.47 21.94
N THR A 94 -31.28 16.84 20.87
CA THR A 94 -30.77 15.46 20.85
C THR A 94 -29.25 15.34 21.02
N HIS A 95 -28.50 16.45 21.18
CA HIS A 95 -27.03 16.46 21.20
C HIS A 95 -26.43 17.60 22.04
N ASP A 96 -25.29 17.34 22.70
CA ASP A 96 -24.48 18.32 23.44
C ASP A 96 -23.76 19.31 22.50
N ILE A 97 -23.51 20.53 22.95
CA ILE A 97 -22.63 21.49 22.27
C ILE A 97 -21.50 21.91 23.22
N VAL A 98 -20.25 21.75 22.80
CA VAL A 98 -19.06 21.99 23.63
C VAL A 98 -18.08 22.92 22.94
N ALA A 99 -17.51 23.88 23.68
CA ALA A 99 -16.53 24.83 23.17
C ALA A 99 -15.18 24.16 22.84
N ILE A 100 -14.59 24.54 21.69
CA ILE A 100 -13.25 24.10 21.25
C ILE A 100 -12.30 25.31 21.28
N GLY A 101 -11.53 25.39 22.36
CA GLY A 101 -10.71 26.57 22.63
C GLY A 101 -11.55 27.65 23.27
N ASP A 102 -11.03 28.87 23.29
CA ASP A 102 -11.81 30.02 23.75
C ASP A 102 -12.81 30.42 22.66
N VAL A 103 -14.10 30.30 22.99
CA VAL A 103 -15.21 30.61 22.08
C VAL A 103 -15.98 31.79 22.63
N VAL A 104 -16.27 32.73 21.73
CA VAL A 104 -17.15 33.86 22.04
C VAL A 104 -18.45 33.67 21.26
N LEU A 105 -19.56 33.60 21.97
CA LEU A 105 -20.90 33.46 21.40
C LEU A 105 -21.68 34.75 21.59
N ALA A 106 -22.34 35.20 20.54
CA ALA A 106 -23.35 36.24 20.63
C ALA A 106 -24.71 35.57 20.92
N LYS A 107 -25.27 35.89 22.09
CA LYS A 107 -26.53 35.35 22.60
C LYS A 107 -27.67 36.35 22.45
N LEU A 108 -28.79 35.89 21.92
CA LEU A 108 -30.06 36.61 21.84
C LEU A 108 -31.10 35.90 22.70
N SER A 109 -31.79 36.66 23.57
CA SER A 109 -32.77 36.11 24.50
C SER A 109 -34.02 35.60 23.77
N TYR A 110 -34.72 34.63 24.37
CA TYR A 110 -36.02 34.15 23.88
C TYR A 110 -37.02 35.29 23.61
N ASP A 111 -37.17 36.20 24.57
CA ASP A 111 -38.17 37.27 24.50
C ASP A 111 -37.82 38.28 23.41
N ASP A 112 -36.54 38.57 23.20
CA ASP A 112 -36.08 39.43 22.12
C ASP A 112 -36.25 38.78 20.74
N PHE A 113 -35.95 37.49 20.62
CA PHE A 113 -36.17 36.73 19.38
C PHE A 113 -37.66 36.61 19.06
N LYS A 114 -38.50 36.34 20.06
CA LYS A 114 -39.95 36.28 19.87
C LYS A 114 -40.53 37.64 19.49
N THR A 115 -40.04 38.72 20.10
CA THR A 115 -40.42 40.10 19.72
C THR A 115 -40.04 40.38 18.28
N LEU A 116 -38.87 39.92 17.81
CA LEU A 116 -38.45 40.03 16.42
C LEU A 116 -39.38 39.26 15.46
N CYS A 117 -39.75 38.02 15.78
CA CYS A 117 -40.69 37.24 14.97
C CYS A 117 -42.06 37.91 14.89
N ILE A 118 -42.59 38.43 16.00
CA ILE A 118 -43.89 39.14 16.03
C ILE A 118 -43.82 40.44 15.22
N GLN A 119 -42.70 41.16 15.25
CA GLN A 119 -42.52 42.41 14.51
C GLN A 119 -42.25 42.18 13.01
N ASN A 120 -41.78 40.99 12.62
CA ASN A 120 -41.41 40.67 11.26
C ASN A 120 -41.97 39.31 10.84
N GLN A 121 -43.25 39.30 10.43
CA GLN A 121 -44.00 38.09 10.10
C GLN A 121 -43.38 37.31 8.93
N GLU A 122 -42.70 37.98 7.98
CA GLU A 122 -41.99 37.32 6.89
C GLU A 122 -40.77 36.54 7.38
N PHE A 123 -40.04 37.09 8.36
CA PHE A 123 -38.92 36.41 9.00
C PHE A 123 -39.37 35.17 9.78
N GLU A 124 -40.51 35.24 10.49
CA GLU A 124 -41.10 34.08 11.17
C GLU A 124 -41.48 32.97 10.18
N ASN A 125 -42.14 33.32 9.08
CA ASN A 125 -42.53 32.36 8.04
C ASN A 125 -41.31 31.71 7.37
N PHE A 126 -40.28 32.51 7.05
CA PHE A 126 -39.01 31.99 6.53
C PHE A 126 -38.38 30.98 7.49
N LEU A 127 -38.33 31.33 8.78
CA LEU A 127 -37.77 30.47 9.81
C LEU A 127 -38.54 29.15 9.97
N GLN A 128 -39.88 29.18 9.96
CA GLN A 128 -40.69 27.95 10.04
C GLN A 128 -40.44 27.00 8.86
N VAL A 129 -40.37 27.53 7.63
CA VAL A 129 -40.12 26.72 6.43
C VAL A 129 -38.68 26.21 6.37
N TYR A 130 -37.71 27.01 6.81
CA TYR A 130 -36.29 26.66 6.78
C TYR A 130 -35.89 25.69 7.91
N SER A 131 -36.45 25.86 9.12
CA SER A 131 -36.15 24.99 10.28
C SER A 131 -36.81 23.62 10.16
N GLY A 132 -38.07 23.55 9.70
CA GLY A 132 -38.84 22.31 9.59
C GLY A 132 -38.42 21.37 8.45
N ASN A 133 -37.39 21.69 7.65
CA ASN A 133 -37.05 20.93 6.46
C ASN A 133 -35.55 20.57 6.37
N GLN A 134 -35.17 19.48 7.06
CA GLN A 134 -33.79 18.98 7.12
C GLN A 134 -33.17 18.67 5.75
N ALA A 135 -33.98 18.27 4.76
CA ALA A 135 -33.49 17.99 3.41
C ALA A 135 -33.04 19.26 2.68
N LEU A 136 -33.74 20.38 2.88
CA LEU A 136 -33.35 21.69 2.34
C LEU A 136 -32.09 22.20 3.03
N GLN A 137 -31.98 22.04 4.35
CA GLN A 137 -30.76 22.37 5.09
C GLN A 137 -29.56 21.55 4.59
N ALA A 138 -29.74 20.24 4.38
CA ALA A 138 -28.70 19.37 3.82
C ALA A 138 -28.34 19.75 2.37
N PHE A 139 -29.32 20.12 1.54
CA PHE A 139 -29.12 20.56 0.16
C PHE A 139 -28.26 21.83 0.09
N PHE A 140 -28.64 22.89 0.79
CA PHE A 140 -27.88 24.16 0.81
C PHE A 140 -26.49 24.00 1.46
N LYS A 141 -26.36 23.11 2.46
CA LYS A 141 -25.08 22.86 3.15
C LYS A 141 -24.11 22.00 2.34
N ASN A 142 -24.61 21.03 1.57
CA ASN A 142 -23.78 20.06 0.86
C ASN A 142 -23.48 20.44 -0.60
N PHE A 143 -24.21 21.38 -1.19
CA PHE A 143 -23.93 21.85 -2.55
C PHE A 143 -23.17 23.17 -2.56
N GLY A 144 -21.83 23.09 -2.66
CA GLY A 144 -20.91 24.23 -2.63
C GLY A 144 -21.09 25.28 -3.75
N SER A 145 -22.00 25.04 -4.71
CA SER A 145 -22.39 26.03 -5.73
C SER A 145 -23.57 26.91 -5.30
N PHE A 146 -24.48 26.39 -4.46
CA PHE A 146 -25.64 27.12 -3.93
C PHE A 146 -25.38 27.70 -2.53
N GLY A 147 -24.35 27.24 -1.82
CA GLY A 147 -23.92 27.79 -0.53
C GLY A 147 -23.42 29.25 -0.58
N SER A 148 -23.36 29.88 -1.76
CA SER A 148 -23.06 31.31 -1.95
C SER A 148 -24.30 32.20 -2.01
N LEU A 149 -25.51 31.64 -1.88
CA LEU A 149 -26.75 32.41 -1.87
C LEU A 149 -26.92 33.13 -0.53
N THR A 150 -27.36 34.38 -0.58
CA THR A 150 -27.76 35.15 0.60
C THR A 150 -29.05 34.58 1.20
N ALA A 151 -29.30 34.86 2.49
CA ALA A 151 -30.53 34.40 3.16
C ALA A 151 -31.80 34.89 2.45
N LYS A 152 -31.78 36.11 1.87
CA LYS A 152 -32.89 36.71 1.11
C LYS A 152 -33.13 36.04 -0.26
N GLU A 153 -32.07 35.54 -0.90
CA GLU A 153 -32.20 34.73 -2.12
C GLU A 153 -32.71 33.33 -1.81
N THR A 154 -32.20 32.73 -0.72
CA THR A 154 -32.63 31.41 -0.23
C THR A 154 -34.11 31.43 0.17
N SER A 155 -34.60 32.52 0.80
CA SER A 155 -35.99 32.66 1.21
C SER A 155 -36.96 32.72 0.04
N ASN A 156 -36.64 33.48 -1.01
CA ASN A 156 -37.47 33.54 -2.22
C ASN A 156 -37.65 32.15 -2.84
N TRP A 157 -36.62 31.31 -2.77
CA TRP A 157 -36.68 29.94 -3.30
C TRP A 157 -37.56 29.04 -2.44
N LEU A 158 -37.52 29.19 -1.11
CA LEU A 158 -38.31 28.35 -0.21
C LEU A 158 -39.83 28.48 -0.45
N PHE A 159 -40.30 29.66 -0.87
CA PHE A 159 -41.71 29.92 -1.17
C PHE A 159 -42.14 29.43 -2.56
N GLU A 160 -41.21 29.12 -3.46
CA GLU A 160 -41.48 28.63 -4.83
C GLU A 160 -41.39 27.09 -4.95
N LEU A 161 -41.14 26.38 -3.83
CA LEU A 161 -41.06 24.93 -3.77
C LEU A 161 -42.45 24.28 -3.71
N ASN A 162 -42.73 23.40 -4.67
CA ASN A 162 -43.92 22.57 -4.69
C ASN A 162 -43.64 21.22 -4.01
N TYR A 163 -44.22 20.99 -2.84
CA TYR A 163 -44.15 19.69 -2.16
C TYR A 163 -45.06 18.69 -2.85
N GLU A 164 -44.49 17.61 -3.38
CA GLU A 164 -45.28 16.50 -3.94
C GLU A 164 -45.54 15.44 -2.86
N ASN A 165 -46.71 14.78 -2.95
CA ASN A 165 -47.13 13.74 -2.01
C ASN A 165 -46.14 12.55 -1.98
N ILE A 166 -46.13 11.83 -0.86
CA ILE A 166 -45.34 10.60 -0.68
C ILE A 166 -45.74 9.59 -1.78
N ARG A 167 -44.77 9.21 -2.60
CA ARG A 167 -44.94 8.23 -3.69
C ARG A 167 -44.53 6.84 -3.23
N SER A 168 -45.24 5.83 -3.71
CA SER A 168 -45.10 4.44 -3.25
C SER A 168 -43.94 3.73 -3.95
N ASP A 169 -43.52 2.58 -3.41
CA ASP A 169 -42.49 1.75 -4.03
C ASP A 169 -42.83 1.40 -5.48
N GLY A 170 -41.92 1.73 -6.39
CA GLY A 170 -42.02 1.47 -7.81
C GLY A 170 -42.83 2.44 -8.65
N GLU A 171 -43.31 3.54 -8.08
CA GLU A 171 -43.98 4.61 -8.83
C GLU A 171 -42.96 5.42 -9.68
N ILE A 172 -43.29 5.71 -10.94
CA ILE A 172 -42.40 6.45 -11.85
C ILE A 172 -42.61 7.95 -11.66
N VAL A 173 -41.52 8.69 -11.46
CA VAL A 173 -41.54 10.15 -11.31
C VAL A 173 -41.62 10.83 -12.67
N PHE A 174 -40.76 10.42 -13.60
CA PHE A 174 -40.81 10.74 -15.03
C PHE A 174 -40.06 9.66 -15.82
N SER A 175 -40.38 9.54 -17.10
CA SER A 175 -39.77 8.55 -17.99
C SER A 175 -38.72 9.17 -18.92
N GLU A 176 -37.77 8.34 -19.38
CA GLU A 176 -36.85 8.74 -20.44
C GLU A 176 -37.62 9.20 -21.70
N GLY A 177 -37.23 10.36 -22.24
CA GLY A 177 -37.84 10.95 -23.44
C GLY A 177 -38.97 11.95 -23.17
N GLU A 178 -39.45 12.07 -21.93
CA GLU A 178 -40.39 13.15 -21.55
C GLU A 178 -39.71 14.52 -21.62
N GLU A 179 -40.45 15.60 -21.82
CA GLU A 179 -39.87 16.94 -21.78
C GLU A 179 -39.49 17.34 -20.35
N GLY A 180 -38.40 18.10 -20.19
CA GLY A 180 -38.01 18.64 -18.89
C GLY A 180 -38.99 19.71 -18.43
N ASP A 181 -39.83 19.39 -17.46
CA ASP A 181 -40.89 20.23 -16.90
C ASP A 181 -40.57 20.73 -15.47
N LYS A 182 -39.94 19.89 -14.64
CA LYS A 182 -39.60 20.22 -13.24
C LYS A 182 -38.20 19.76 -12.78
N PHE A 183 -37.69 20.41 -11.75
CA PHE A 183 -36.49 20.01 -11.00
C PHE A 183 -36.92 19.37 -9.69
N TYR A 184 -36.30 18.26 -9.26
CA TYR A 184 -36.74 17.52 -8.07
C TYR A 184 -35.62 17.37 -7.03
N ILE A 185 -35.98 17.47 -5.76
CA ILE A 185 -35.14 17.22 -4.58
C ILE A 185 -35.79 16.10 -3.76
N ILE A 186 -35.00 15.13 -3.30
CA ILE A 186 -35.48 14.03 -2.46
C ILE A 186 -35.49 14.51 -1.01
N ALA A 187 -36.67 14.73 -0.45
CA ALA A 187 -36.84 15.11 0.94
C ALA A 187 -36.65 13.91 1.89
N ALA A 188 -37.25 12.77 1.54
CA ALA A 188 -37.16 11.52 2.29
C ALA A 188 -37.30 10.33 1.34
N GLY A 189 -36.72 9.18 1.68
CA GLY A 189 -36.73 7.98 0.84
C GLY A 189 -35.59 7.92 -0.19
N ALA A 190 -35.77 7.13 -1.25
CA ALA A 190 -34.77 6.89 -2.28
C ALA A 190 -35.42 6.72 -3.66
N VAL A 191 -34.70 7.06 -4.72
CA VAL A 191 -35.14 6.82 -6.10
C VAL A 191 -34.08 6.07 -6.89
N GLU A 192 -34.54 5.19 -7.76
CA GLU A 192 -33.76 4.46 -8.75
C GLU A 192 -33.75 5.24 -10.07
N VAL A 193 -32.56 5.46 -10.63
CA VAL A 193 -32.37 6.03 -11.96
C VAL A 193 -32.14 4.89 -12.92
N SER A 194 -33.01 4.73 -13.90
CA SER A 194 -32.90 3.68 -14.92
C SER A 194 -33.02 4.26 -16.33
N LYS A 195 -32.51 3.55 -17.33
CA LYS A 195 -32.59 3.96 -18.73
C LYS A 195 -33.09 2.80 -19.58
N ASN A 196 -34.03 3.06 -20.50
CA ASN A 196 -34.57 2.01 -21.33
C ASN A 196 -33.64 1.78 -22.51
N ILE A 197 -33.04 0.60 -22.54
CA ILE A 197 -32.06 0.28 -23.55
C ILE A 197 -32.48 -1.00 -24.22
N ASN A 198 -33.01 -0.87 -25.44
CA ASN A 198 -33.46 -1.97 -26.27
C ASN A 198 -34.62 -2.78 -25.65
N GLY A 199 -35.52 -2.12 -24.93
CA GLY A 199 -36.69 -2.75 -24.29
C GLY A 199 -36.45 -3.26 -22.87
N ASN A 200 -35.23 -3.13 -22.33
CA ASN A 200 -34.90 -3.46 -20.94
C ASN A 200 -34.54 -2.18 -20.16
N ASP A 201 -35.19 -1.98 -19.01
CA ASP A 201 -34.85 -0.91 -18.08
C ASP A 201 -33.59 -1.31 -17.29
N VAL A 202 -32.51 -0.55 -17.49
CA VAL A 202 -31.24 -0.75 -16.81
C VAL A 202 -31.07 0.30 -15.72
N VAL A 203 -30.87 -0.16 -14.49
CA VAL A 203 -30.56 0.70 -13.35
C VAL A 203 -29.14 1.27 -13.47
N LEU A 204 -29.04 2.59 -13.50
CA LEU A 204 -27.79 3.34 -13.56
C LEU A 204 -27.25 3.65 -12.16
N THR A 205 -28.12 4.08 -11.24
CA THR A 205 -27.74 4.45 -9.86
C THR A 205 -28.97 4.59 -8.96
N THR A 206 -28.75 4.66 -7.65
CA THR A 206 -29.77 5.02 -6.66
C THR A 206 -29.41 6.35 -6.00
N LEU A 207 -30.40 7.23 -5.84
CA LEU A 207 -30.29 8.51 -5.14
C LEU A 207 -31.09 8.45 -3.84
N VAL A 208 -30.58 9.08 -2.78
CA VAL A 208 -31.20 9.08 -1.44
C VAL A 208 -31.53 10.51 -1.01
N ALA A 209 -32.27 10.65 0.08
CA ALA A 209 -32.62 11.94 0.69
C ALA A 209 -31.44 12.95 0.74
N GLY A 210 -31.70 14.19 0.35
CA GLY A 210 -30.70 15.26 0.19
C GLY A 210 -30.00 15.31 -1.17
N LYS A 211 -30.30 14.37 -2.09
CA LYS A 211 -29.89 14.44 -3.50
C LYS A 211 -31.03 15.00 -4.38
N PHE A 212 -30.71 15.44 -5.59
CA PHE A 212 -31.65 16.02 -6.56
C PHE A 212 -31.47 15.41 -7.95
N PHE A 213 -32.43 15.65 -8.83
CA PHE A 213 -32.39 15.21 -10.23
C PHE A 213 -33.31 16.05 -11.12
N GLY A 214 -33.07 15.99 -12.44
CA GLY A 214 -33.91 16.61 -13.46
C GLY A 214 -33.38 17.93 -14.02
N GLU A 215 -32.28 18.46 -13.49
CA GLU A 215 -31.64 19.71 -13.88
C GLU A 215 -31.19 19.73 -15.35
N MET A 216 -30.64 18.62 -15.85
CA MET A 216 -30.09 18.61 -17.21
C MET A 216 -31.13 18.88 -18.28
N ALA A 217 -32.33 18.32 -18.16
CA ALA A 217 -33.40 18.53 -19.13
C ALA A 217 -33.88 20.00 -19.15
N LEU A 218 -33.90 20.65 -17.98
CA LEU A 218 -34.30 22.06 -17.87
C LEU A 218 -33.26 23.03 -18.41
N ILE A 219 -31.97 22.75 -18.19
CA ILE A 219 -30.90 23.67 -18.59
C ILE A 219 -30.51 23.49 -20.05
N SER A 220 -30.53 22.25 -20.56
CA SER A 220 -30.18 21.96 -21.96
C SER A 220 -31.36 22.03 -22.93
N ASP A 221 -32.59 22.22 -22.43
CA ASP A 221 -33.85 22.12 -23.21
C ASP A 221 -33.90 20.85 -24.08
N THR A 222 -33.43 19.73 -23.52
CA THR A 222 -33.51 18.40 -24.16
C THR A 222 -34.44 17.47 -23.37
N PRO A 223 -35.01 16.43 -24.02
CA PRO A 223 -35.83 15.43 -23.32
C PRO A 223 -35.06 14.74 -22.19
N ARG A 224 -35.78 14.32 -21.14
CA ARG A 224 -35.26 13.58 -19.98
C ARG A 224 -34.40 12.40 -20.44
N ALA A 225 -33.17 12.32 -19.93
CA ALA A 225 -32.19 11.35 -20.40
C ALA A 225 -32.31 9.95 -19.77
N ALA A 226 -33.17 9.79 -18.75
CA ALA A 226 -33.37 8.56 -17.98
C ALA A 226 -34.76 8.58 -17.30
N THR A 227 -35.27 7.40 -16.96
CA THR A 227 -36.48 7.16 -16.15
C THR A 227 -36.13 7.16 -14.67
N ILE A 228 -36.95 7.79 -13.82
CA ILE A 228 -36.78 7.82 -12.37
C ILE A 228 -37.93 7.08 -11.69
N LYS A 229 -37.62 6.15 -10.79
CA LYS A 229 -38.59 5.30 -10.08
C LYS A 229 -38.37 5.35 -8.57
N CYS A 230 -39.42 5.51 -7.77
CA CYS A 230 -39.30 5.53 -6.30
C CYS A 230 -38.95 4.14 -5.74
N LEU A 231 -38.09 4.10 -4.71
CA LEU A 231 -37.75 2.90 -3.93
C LEU A 231 -38.32 3.08 -2.51
N GLY A 232 -39.48 2.51 -2.27
CA GLY A 232 -40.28 2.75 -1.06
C GLY A 232 -40.95 4.13 -1.02
N ASP A 233 -41.53 4.43 0.15
CA ASP A 233 -42.20 5.70 0.43
C ASP A 233 -41.21 6.87 0.29
N THR A 234 -41.36 7.62 -0.80
CA THR A 234 -40.43 8.68 -1.18
C THR A 234 -41.15 10.02 -1.26
N GLN A 235 -40.62 11.01 -0.54
CA GLN A 235 -41.12 12.37 -0.55
C GLN A 235 -40.24 13.26 -1.43
N LEU A 236 -40.85 13.95 -2.38
CA LEU A 236 -40.15 14.80 -3.35
C LEU A 236 -40.60 16.25 -3.23
N VAL A 237 -39.65 17.16 -3.43
CA VAL A 237 -39.90 18.60 -3.56
C VAL A 237 -39.55 18.99 -4.99
N SER A 238 -40.45 19.70 -5.67
CA SER A 238 -40.30 20.05 -7.07
C SER A 238 -40.28 21.55 -7.31
N ILE A 239 -39.60 21.99 -8.37
CA ILE A 239 -39.57 23.37 -8.86
C ILE A 239 -39.91 23.35 -10.34
N ASP A 240 -40.85 24.20 -10.78
CA ASP A 240 -41.26 24.27 -12.18
C ASP A 240 -40.19 24.92 -13.07
N LYS A 241 -40.18 24.56 -14.37
CA LYS A 241 -39.22 25.02 -15.37
C LYS A 241 -39.05 26.54 -15.42
N ASP A 242 -40.15 27.30 -15.39
CA ASP A 242 -40.10 28.76 -15.51
C ASP A 242 -39.46 29.41 -14.29
N HIS A 243 -39.80 28.92 -13.09
CA HIS A 243 -39.17 29.34 -11.83
C HIS A 243 -37.68 28.95 -11.80
N PHE A 244 -37.34 27.73 -12.21
CA PHE A 244 -35.95 27.27 -12.29
C PHE A 244 -35.11 28.08 -13.29
N LYS A 245 -35.66 28.49 -14.44
CA LYS A 245 -34.97 29.36 -15.40
C LYS A 245 -34.82 30.79 -14.88
N HIS A 246 -35.86 31.34 -14.25
CA HIS A 246 -35.79 32.64 -13.60
C HIS A 246 -34.70 32.68 -12.51
N MET A 247 -34.58 31.59 -11.75
CA MET A 247 -33.58 31.38 -10.70
C MET A 247 -32.13 31.41 -11.23
N ILE A 248 -31.85 30.69 -12.33
CA ILE A 248 -30.50 30.70 -12.94
C ILE A 248 -30.17 32.08 -13.52
N ASN A 249 -31.15 32.75 -14.13
CA ASN A 249 -30.95 34.04 -14.78
C ASN A 249 -30.75 35.20 -13.79
N SER A 250 -31.34 35.11 -12.60
CA SER A 250 -31.22 36.13 -11.55
C SER A 250 -29.90 36.05 -10.77
N ASN A 251 -29.14 34.95 -10.85
CA ASN A 251 -27.85 34.80 -10.18
C ASN A 251 -26.69 34.45 -11.15
N PRO A 252 -25.86 35.44 -11.55
CA PRO A 252 -24.77 35.24 -12.49
C PRO A 252 -23.70 34.24 -12.02
N ALA A 253 -23.44 34.17 -10.71
CA ALA A 253 -22.46 33.25 -10.14
C ALA A 253 -22.94 31.80 -10.23
N LEU A 254 -24.23 31.57 -9.99
CA LEU A 254 -24.86 30.26 -10.17
C LEU A 254 -24.86 29.84 -11.66
N SER A 255 -25.24 30.76 -12.54
CA SER A 255 -25.25 30.55 -13.99
C SER A 255 -23.87 30.17 -14.54
N SER A 256 -22.80 30.84 -14.11
CA SER A 256 -21.43 30.51 -14.52
C SER A 256 -20.97 29.11 -14.06
N LYS A 257 -21.31 28.71 -12.83
CA LYS A 257 -20.98 27.37 -12.31
C LYS A 257 -21.77 26.27 -13.02
N ILE A 258 -23.05 26.49 -13.28
CA ILE A 258 -23.89 25.55 -14.02
C ILE A 258 -23.42 25.41 -15.46
N ASN A 259 -23.06 26.53 -16.12
CA ASN A 259 -22.49 26.51 -17.47
C ASN A 259 -21.13 25.80 -17.50
N ASN A 260 -20.27 25.96 -16.50
CA ASN A 260 -19.02 25.19 -16.39
C ASN A 260 -19.28 23.70 -16.21
N ILE A 261 -20.31 23.29 -15.46
CA ILE A 261 -20.70 21.88 -15.35
C ILE A 261 -21.21 21.36 -16.70
N ILE A 262 -21.99 22.16 -17.43
CA ILE A 262 -22.48 21.81 -18.77
C ILE A 262 -21.35 21.73 -19.79
N GLU A 263 -20.37 22.64 -19.72
CA GLU A 263 -19.16 22.56 -20.52
C GLU A 263 -18.31 21.36 -20.14
N MET A 264 -18.20 21.00 -18.86
CA MET A 264 -17.57 19.74 -18.45
C MET A 264 -18.32 18.54 -19.04
N TYR A 265 -19.66 18.52 -19.03
CA TYR A 265 -20.46 17.44 -19.64
C TYR A 265 -20.32 17.39 -21.17
N LYS A 266 -20.24 18.55 -21.84
CA LYS A 266 -20.01 18.65 -23.30
C LYS A 266 -18.57 18.30 -23.68
N ALA A 267 -17.59 18.76 -22.91
CA ALA A 267 -16.15 18.51 -23.08
C ALA A 267 -15.76 17.08 -22.71
N SER A 268 -16.54 16.41 -21.87
CA SER A 268 -16.39 14.98 -21.61
C SER A 268 -16.62 14.13 -22.87
N GLY A 269 -17.26 14.66 -23.92
CA GLY A 269 -17.32 14.01 -25.23
C GLY A 269 -17.83 12.56 -25.21
N VAL A 270 -18.56 12.17 -24.17
CA VAL A 270 -19.03 10.79 -23.99
C VAL A 270 -20.24 10.63 -24.90
N PRO A 271 -20.18 9.79 -25.95
CA PRO A 271 -21.38 9.40 -26.68
C PRO A 271 -22.35 8.75 -25.69
N LYS A 272 -23.66 8.87 -25.94
CA LYS A 272 -24.82 8.36 -25.16
C LYS A 272 -24.77 6.88 -24.70
N ASP A 273 -23.67 6.16 -24.84
CA ASP A 273 -23.58 4.70 -24.76
C ASP A 273 -22.58 4.14 -23.70
N ALA A 274 -21.81 4.96 -22.96
CA ALA A 274 -20.78 4.42 -22.05
C ALA A 274 -21.31 3.89 -20.69
N PHE A 275 -22.44 4.39 -20.20
CA PHE A 275 -23.11 3.81 -19.02
C PHE A 275 -24.09 2.69 -19.40
N LEU A 276 -24.50 2.67 -20.68
CA LEU A 276 -25.34 1.67 -21.33
C LEU A 276 -24.61 0.34 -21.57
N GLN A 277 -23.33 0.41 -21.97
CA GLN A 277 -22.54 -0.76 -22.33
C GLN A 277 -22.32 -1.74 -21.18
N LYS A 278 -22.19 -1.25 -19.93
CA LYS A 278 -21.91 -2.13 -18.78
C LYS A 278 -23.07 -3.03 -18.37
N SER A 279 -24.28 -2.71 -18.83
CA SER A 279 -25.52 -3.43 -18.49
C SER A 279 -26.13 -4.15 -19.70
N LEU A 280 -25.90 -3.61 -20.91
CA LEU A 280 -26.25 -4.28 -22.17
C LEU A 280 -25.33 -5.44 -22.55
N GLU A 281 -24.08 -5.46 -22.08
CA GLU A 281 -23.14 -6.57 -22.32
C GLU A 281 -23.63 -7.91 -21.72
N LYS A 282 -24.68 -7.91 -20.88
CA LYS A 282 -25.33 -9.14 -20.40
C LYS A 282 -26.55 -9.60 -21.20
N SER A 283 -27.05 -8.81 -22.17
CA SER A 283 -28.31 -9.15 -22.87
C SER A 283 -28.29 -8.93 -24.39
N ARG A 284 -27.17 -8.52 -24.99
CA ARG A 284 -26.99 -8.48 -26.46
C ARG A 284 -25.70 -9.17 -26.92
N VAL A 285 -25.59 -10.47 -26.65
CA VAL A 285 -24.83 -11.37 -27.53
C VAL A 285 -25.85 -12.09 -28.40
N GLY A 286 -26.13 -11.48 -29.54
CA GLY A 286 -27.03 -11.98 -30.57
C GLY A 286 -26.59 -11.44 -31.92
N ASN A 287 -25.72 -12.22 -32.57
CA ASN A 287 -25.35 -12.16 -33.99
C ASN A 287 -24.56 -10.94 -34.50
N ILE A 288 -23.34 -10.78 -34.00
CA ILE A 288 -22.18 -10.50 -34.86
C ILE A 288 -21.13 -11.54 -34.46
N GLN A 289 -20.52 -12.25 -35.41
CA GLN A 289 -19.50 -13.27 -35.14
C GLN A 289 -18.23 -12.63 -34.55
N GLU A 290 -18.26 -12.33 -33.26
CA GLU A 290 -17.09 -12.25 -32.39
C GLU A 290 -16.96 -13.64 -31.74
N GLU A 291 -16.04 -14.46 -32.25
CA GLU A 291 -15.68 -15.70 -31.57
C GLU A 291 -14.69 -15.36 -30.45
N GLU A 292 -15.19 -15.28 -29.21
CA GLU A 292 -14.36 -15.31 -28.01
C GLU A 292 -13.73 -16.70 -27.86
N ILE A 293 -12.41 -16.78 -28.04
CA ILE A 293 -11.64 -17.99 -27.77
C ILE A 293 -11.08 -17.85 -26.35
N ASN A 294 -11.68 -18.56 -25.40
CA ASN A 294 -11.24 -18.60 -23.99
C ASN A 294 -10.13 -19.64 -23.73
N GLU A 295 -9.55 -20.23 -24.78
CA GLU A 295 -8.38 -21.09 -24.67
C GLU A 295 -7.10 -20.27 -24.82
N GLY A 296 -6.22 -20.35 -23.83
CA GLY A 296 -4.91 -19.72 -23.88
C GLY A 296 -4.12 -20.26 -25.07
N LEU A 297 -3.89 -19.41 -26.07
CA LEU A 297 -3.01 -19.72 -27.19
C LEU A 297 -1.56 -19.84 -26.71
N ASP A 298 -0.83 -20.83 -27.24
CA ASP A 298 0.58 -21.10 -26.94
C ASP A 298 1.42 -19.81 -27.03
N GLY A 299 1.82 -19.28 -25.86
CA GLY A 299 2.79 -18.19 -25.72
C GLY A 299 2.31 -16.92 -25.02
N PHE A 300 1.01 -16.58 -25.01
CA PHE A 300 0.53 -15.34 -24.37
C PHE A 300 -0.21 -15.63 -23.04
N ASN A 301 0.28 -15.06 -21.94
CA ASN A 301 -0.43 -15.04 -20.65
C ASN A 301 -1.29 -13.78 -20.57
N LEU A 302 -2.63 -13.91 -20.58
CA LEU A 302 -3.52 -12.75 -20.50
C LEU A 302 -3.33 -11.98 -19.18
N ILE A 303 -3.03 -10.68 -19.29
CA ILE A 303 -2.94 -9.75 -18.15
C ILE A 303 -4.08 -8.75 -18.28
N THR A 304 -4.98 -8.73 -17.30
CA THR A 304 -6.16 -7.87 -17.35
C THR A 304 -5.88 -6.45 -16.87
N ALA A 305 -6.45 -5.47 -17.57
CA ALA A 305 -6.33 -4.04 -17.28
C ALA A 305 -7.54 -3.25 -17.81
N ASN A 306 -7.98 -2.25 -17.05
CA ASN A 306 -9.25 -1.53 -17.28
C ASN A 306 -9.07 -0.01 -17.53
N THR A 307 -7.84 0.50 -17.52
CA THR A 307 -7.54 1.91 -17.81
C THR A 307 -6.58 2.01 -19.00
N PRO A 308 -6.56 3.13 -19.76
CA PRO A 308 -5.61 3.34 -20.84
C PRO A 308 -4.14 3.13 -20.42
N LEU A 309 -3.74 3.66 -19.26
CA LEU A 309 -2.40 3.49 -18.70
C LEU A 309 -2.09 2.03 -18.35
N SER A 310 -3.06 1.34 -17.72
CA SER A 310 -2.87 -0.06 -17.34
C SER A 310 -2.95 -1.01 -18.52
N SER A 311 -3.73 -0.71 -19.57
CA SER A 311 -3.83 -1.54 -20.78
C SER A 311 -2.50 -1.58 -21.53
N MET A 312 -1.78 -0.46 -21.53
CA MET A 312 -0.44 -0.35 -22.10
C MET A 312 0.59 -1.18 -21.32
N SER A 313 0.59 -1.08 -19.98
CA SER A 313 1.44 -1.92 -19.11
C SER A 313 1.16 -3.41 -19.29
N ALA A 314 -0.11 -3.77 -19.44
CA ALA A 314 -0.54 -5.14 -19.65
C ALA A 314 -0.06 -5.64 -21.01
N CYS A 315 -0.20 -4.86 -22.08
CA CYS A 315 0.31 -5.22 -23.40
C CYS A 315 1.82 -5.40 -23.42
N ALA A 316 2.57 -4.50 -22.78
CA ALA A 316 4.03 -4.62 -22.69
C ALA A 316 4.45 -5.91 -21.98
N LEU A 317 3.88 -6.18 -20.81
CA LEU A 317 4.14 -7.40 -20.04
C LEU A 317 3.74 -8.68 -20.77
N MET A 318 2.62 -8.65 -21.51
CA MET A 318 2.16 -9.79 -22.31
C MET A 318 3.12 -10.11 -23.46
N LEU A 319 3.64 -9.09 -24.15
CA LEU A 319 4.66 -9.26 -25.20
C LEU A 319 6.02 -9.68 -24.65
N MET A 320 6.45 -9.12 -23.53
CA MET A 320 7.66 -9.57 -22.83
C MET A 320 7.55 -11.05 -22.46
N SER A 321 6.43 -11.46 -21.86
CA SER A 321 6.15 -12.86 -21.53
C SER A 321 6.16 -13.76 -22.77
N TYR A 322 5.62 -13.27 -23.90
CA TYR A 322 5.59 -14.01 -25.17
C TYR A 322 7.01 -14.27 -25.73
N TYR A 323 7.90 -13.28 -25.62
CA TYR A 323 9.30 -13.45 -26.00
C TYR A 323 10.17 -14.15 -24.94
N GLY A 324 9.56 -14.67 -23.87
CA GLY A 324 10.26 -15.39 -22.79
C GLY A 324 10.94 -14.50 -21.76
N VAL A 325 10.75 -13.18 -21.83
CA VAL A 325 11.29 -12.20 -20.87
C VAL A 325 10.32 -12.07 -19.70
N LYS A 326 10.70 -12.61 -18.53
CA LYS A 326 9.88 -12.54 -17.31
C LYS A 326 10.27 -11.32 -16.48
N VAL A 327 9.45 -10.28 -16.57
CA VAL A 327 9.59 -9.05 -15.79
C VAL A 327 8.54 -8.99 -14.69
N ASP A 328 8.90 -8.43 -13.53
CA ASP A 328 7.95 -8.18 -12.44
C ASP A 328 6.91 -7.14 -12.89
N ARG A 329 5.62 -7.48 -12.70
CA ARG A 329 4.49 -6.62 -13.04
C ARG A 329 4.51 -5.32 -12.24
N ASP A 330 4.85 -5.38 -10.96
CA ASP A 330 4.88 -4.21 -10.08
C ASP A 330 5.99 -3.26 -10.52
N TYR A 331 7.14 -3.80 -10.95
CA TYR A 331 8.25 -3.01 -11.48
C TYR A 331 7.87 -2.28 -12.77
N VAL A 332 7.24 -2.97 -13.73
CA VAL A 332 6.82 -2.34 -15.00
C VAL A 332 5.69 -1.33 -14.77
N HIS A 333 4.78 -1.61 -13.84
CA HIS A 333 3.70 -0.69 -13.49
C HIS A 333 4.21 0.56 -12.77
N ASP A 334 5.15 0.43 -11.84
CA ASP A 334 5.80 1.56 -11.18
C ASP A 334 6.66 2.35 -12.17
N TYR A 335 7.32 1.67 -13.11
CA TYR A 335 8.10 2.32 -14.17
C TYR A 335 7.21 3.13 -15.12
N ILE A 336 6.06 2.59 -15.53
CA ILE A 336 5.09 3.29 -16.41
C ILE A 336 4.44 4.48 -15.71
N ASN A 337 4.18 4.39 -14.40
CA ASN A 337 3.64 5.51 -13.63
C ASN A 337 4.65 6.66 -13.47
N ARG A 338 5.94 6.44 -13.74
CA ARG A 338 7.02 7.43 -13.59
C ARG A 338 7.38 8.16 -14.89
N ILE A 339 6.92 7.67 -16.05
CA ILE A 339 7.30 8.20 -17.37
C ILE A 339 6.06 8.75 -18.09
N ASP A 340 6.22 9.88 -18.78
CA ASP A 340 5.17 10.44 -19.64
C ASP A 340 4.80 9.47 -20.79
N TYR A 341 3.53 9.50 -21.21
CA TYR A 341 2.84 8.58 -22.15
C TYR A 341 3.58 8.26 -23.48
N SER A 342 4.66 8.98 -23.81
CA SER A 342 5.33 8.98 -25.11
C SER A 342 6.58 8.09 -25.22
N LEU A 343 7.10 7.53 -24.12
CA LEU A 343 8.42 6.84 -24.09
C LEU A 343 8.31 5.33 -23.79
N LEU A 344 7.37 4.66 -24.46
CA LEU A 344 7.19 3.21 -24.38
C LEU A 344 8.43 2.41 -24.83
N GLU A 345 9.21 2.96 -25.75
CA GLU A 345 10.44 2.37 -26.28
C GLU A 345 11.45 2.09 -25.16
N ASP A 346 11.56 2.99 -24.20
CA ASP A 346 12.51 2.90 -23.10
C ASP A 346 12.20 1.75 -22.15
N ILE A 347 10.95 1.30 -22.05
CA ILE A 347 10.59 0.14 -21.22
C ILE A 347 11.14 -1.14 -21.85
N PHE A 348 10.95 -1.31 -23.15
CA PHE A 348 11.47 -2.48 -23.85
C PHE A 348 13.00 -2.42 -23.91
N ASN A 349 13.60 -1.25 -24.12
CA ASN A 349 15.04 -1.07 -24.17
C ASN A 349 15.71 -1.22 -22.79
N ASP A 350 15.23 -0.53 -21.74
CA ASP A 350 15.88 -0.50 -20.42
C ASP A 350 15.52 -1.70 -19.54
N VAL A 351 14.30 -2.23 -19.66
CA VAL A 351 13.81 -3.30 -18.78
C VAL A 351 13.96 -4.68 -19.41
N ALA A 352 13.69 -4.78 -20.71
CA ALA A 352 13.69 -6.06 -21.41
C ALA A 352 14.87 -6.25 -22.38
N PHE A 353 15.71 -5.23 -22.58
CA PHE A 353 16.79 -5.21 -23.58
C PHE A 353 16.30 -5.60 -25.00
N MET A 354 15.06 -5.24 -25.31
CA MET A 354 14.41 -5.45 -26.59
C MET A 354 14.32 -4.12 -27.33
N ASN A 355 14.79 -4.07 -28.58
CA ASN A 355 14.59 -2.89 -29.41
C ASN A 355 13.10 -2.73 -29.68
N ALA A 356 12.53 -1.63 -29.23
CA ALA A 356 11.19 -1.23 -29.60
C ALA A 356 11.23 0.09 -30.38
N THR A 357 10.43 0.16 -31.44
CA THR A 357 10.28 1.37 -32.25
C THR A 357 8.80 1.67 -32.46
N ALA A 358 8.36 2.85 -32.05
CA ALA A 358 7.05 3.40 -32.32
C ALA A 358 7.07 4.08 -33.69
N ILE A 359 6.16 3.68 -34.57
CA ILE A 359 6.04 4.20 -35.93
C ILE A 359 4.58 4.58 -36.18
N ASN A 360 4.35 5.79 -36.68
CA ASN A 360 3.03 6.19 -37.15
C ASN A 360 2.82 5.65 -38.57
N LEU A 361 1.89 4.70 -38.73
CA LEU A 361 1.67 3.97 -39.97
C LEU A 361 0.23 4.12 -40.44
N LYS A 362 0.08 4.46 -41.73
CA LYS A 362 -1.23 4.42 -42.40
C LYS A 362 -1.73 2.98 -42.50
N TYR A 363 -3.05 2.80 -42.37
CA TYR A 363 -3.72 1.50 -42.38
C TYR A 363 -3.32 0.58 -43.56
N SER A 364 -3.02 1.14 -44.73
CA SER A 364 -2.60 0.36 -45.91
C SER A 364 -1.25 -0.34 -45.74
N ALA A 365 -0.38 0.13 -44.83
CA ALA A 365 0.95 -0.41 -44.57
C ALA A 365 0.97 -1.50 -43.48
N LEU A 366 -0.07 -1.62 -42.65
CA LEU A 366 -0.18 -2.63 -41.58
C LEU A 366 0.03 -4.07 -42.07
N LYS A 367 -0.41 -4.38 -43.30
CA LYS A 367 -0.27 -5.72 -43.91
C LYS A 367 1.18 -6.16 -44.17
N LYS A 368 2.14 -5.24 -44.10
CA LYS A 368 3.57 -5.51 -44.36
C LYS A 368 4.39 -5.62 -43.09
N ILE A 369 3.77 -5.39 -41.92
CA ILE A 369 4.41 -5.47 -40.62
C ILE A 369 4.43 -6.92 -40.16
N LYS A 370 5.51 -7.31 -39.49
CA LYS A 370 5.65 -8.63 -38.88
C LYS A 370 4.98 -8.65 -37.50
N GLU A 371 4.10 -9.62 -37.26
CA GLU A 371 3.45 -9.83 -35.96
C GLU A 371 4.40 -10.52 -34.94
N PRO A 372 4.19 -10.36 -33.62
CA PRO A 372 3.19 -9.52 -32.94
C PRO A 372 3.65 -8.07 -32.67
N PHE A 373 2.70 -7.12 -32.67
CA PHE A 373 2.95 -5.68 -32.41
C PHE A 373 1.85 -5.06 -31.53
N ILE A 374 2.16 -3.93 -30.87
CA ILE A 374 1.17 -3.16 -30.08
C ILE A 374 0.60 -2.03 -30.94
N THR A 375 -0.70 -1.77 -30.82
CA THR A 375 -1.37 -0.64 -31.47
C THR A 375 -2.40 -0.03 -30.53
N LYS A 376 -2.73 1.24 -30.74
CA LYS A 376 -3.81 1.91 -30.00
C LYS A 376 -5.13 1.84 -30.78
N LEU A 377 -6.22 1.55 -30.06
CA LEU A 377 -7.57 1.45 -30.59
C LEU A 377 -8.51 2.20 -29.61
N ASN A 378 -8.99 3.39 -29.98
CA ASN A 378 -9.77 4.29 -29.10
C ASN A 378 -9.10 4.52 -27.74
N ASP A 379 -7.84 4.97 -27.74
CA ASP A 379 -7.04 5.21 -26.53
C ASP A 379 -6.65 3.98 -25.69
N ILE A 380 -7.10 2.78 -26.05
CA ILE A 380 -6.72 1.52 -25.37
C ILE A 380 -5.61 0.83 -26.17
N SER A 381 -4.54 0.41 -25.48
CA SER A 381 -3.48 -0.37 -26.10
C SER A 381 -3.90 -1.83 -26.24
N ILE A 382 -3.71 -2.41 -27.42
CA ILE A 382 -3.99 -3.82 -27.72
C ILE A 382 -2.80 -4.47 -28.45
N ILE A 383 -2.70 -5.80 -28.38
CA ILE A 383 -1.71 -6.57 -29.13
C ILE A 383 -2.36 -7.18 -30.37
N VAL A 384 -1.76 -6.99 -31.54
CA VAL A 384 -2.13 -7.72 -32.76
C VAL A 384 -1.12 -8.85 -32.95
N TYR A 385 -1.58 -10.10 -32.97
CA TYR A 385 -0.71 -11.28 -33.05
C TYR A 385 -0.92 -12.12 -34.30
N GLY A 386 -1.93 -11.82 -35.13
CA GLY A 386 -2.09 -12.48 -36.42
C GLY A 386 -3.15 -11.83 -37.31
N PHE A 387 -3.07 -12.11 -38.60
CA PHE A 387 -4.07 -11.69 -39.59
C PHE A 387 -4.40 -12.84 -40.56
N GLU A 388 -5.67 -13.25 -40.60
CA GLU A 388 -6.16 -14.33 -41.47
C GLU A 388 -7.44 -13.90 -42.20
N LYS A 389 -7.48 -14.06 -43.54
CA LYS A 389 -8.70 -13.91 -44.37
C LYS A 389 -9.60 -12.69 -44.02
N ASN A 390 -9.02 -11.51 -43.78
CA ASN A 390 -9.70 -10.26 -43.36
C ASN A 390 -10.13 -10.17 -41.88
N ILE A 391 -9.54 -10.97 -41.00
CA ILE A 391 -9.74 -10.91 -39.55
C ILE A 391 -8.39 -10.66 -38.89
N TYR A 392 -8.32 -9.63 -38.03
CA TYR A 392 -7.21 -9.36 -37.15
C TYR A 392 -7.43 -10.09 -35.82
N LYS A 393 -6.50 -10.95 -35.44
CA LYS A 393 -6.47 -11.60 -34.14
C LYS A 393 -5.78 -10.65 -33.16
N VAL A 394 -6.52 -10.19 -32.16
CA VAL A 394 -6.06 -9.18 -31.20
C VAL A 394 -6.24 -9.64 -29.76
N ILE A 395 -5.42 -9.11 -28.86
CA ILE A 395 -5.56 -9.28 -27.42
C ILE A 395 -5.89 -7.91 -26.83
N ASP A 396 -7.10 -7.79 -26.29
CA ASP A 396 -7.55 -6.63 -25.55
C ASP A 396 -7.36 -6.92 -24.05
N PRO A 397 -6.56 -6.13 -23.30
CA PRO A 397 -6.37 -6.32 -21.87
C PRO A 397 -7.66 -6.28 -21.03
N SER A 398 -8.74 -5.68 -21.54
CA SER A 398 -10.03 -5.61 -20.84
C SER A 398 -10.97 -6.76 -21.22
N LYS A 399 -10.87 -7.29 -22.45
CA LYS A 399 -11.83 -8.25 -23.03
C LYS A 399 -11.23 -9.62 -23.38
N GLY A 400 -9.92 -9.78 -23.35
CA GLY A 400 -9.24 -11.04 -23.68
C GLY A 400 -8.89 -11.17 -25.17
N PHE A 401 -8.90 -12.40 -25.68
CA PHE A 401 -8.56 -12.70 -27.07
C PHE A 401 -9.78 -12.46 -27.97
N LEU A 402 -9.64 -11.57 -28.96
CA LEU A 402 -10.71 -11.18 -29.86
C LEU A 402 -10.31 -11.35 -31.33
N ASN A 403 -11.29 -11.65 -32.17
CA ASN A 403 -11.16 -11.71 -33.63
C ASN A 403 -11.91 -10.53 -34.25
N LEU A 404 -11.19 -9.50 -34.71
CA LEU A 404 -11.78 -8.29 -35.26
C LEU A 404 -11.80 -8.30 -36.79
N HIS A 405 -12.99 -8.14 -37.39
CA HIS A 405 -13.11 -8.01 -38.83
C HIS A 405 -12.42 -6.72 -39.34
N LYS A 406 -11.77 -6.80 -40.50
CA LYS A 406 -10.96 -5.74 -41.14
C LYS A 406 -11.62 -4.35 -41.13
N ASN A 407 -12.92 -4.30 -41.40
CA ASN A 407 -13.68 -3.04 -41.49
C ASN A 407 -13.86 -2.37 -40.12
N VAL A 408 -13.98 -3.17 -39.05
CA VAL A 408 -14.14 -2.69 -37.67
C VAL A 408 -12.79 -2.16 -37.18
N PHE A 409 -11.72 -2.94 -37.36
CA PHE A 409 -10.37 -2.53 -36.98
C PHE A 409 -9.95 -1.22 -37.69
N LYS A 410 -10.26 -1.07 -38.98
CA LYS A 410 -9.95 0.17 -39.74
C LYS A 410 -10.61 1.42 -39.17
N LYS A 411 -11.80 1.28 -38.56
CA LYS A 411 -12.59 2.42 -38.09
C LYS A 411 -12.03 3.04 -36.82
N PHE A 412 -11.39 2.23 -35.97
CA PHE A 412 -10.97 2.61 -34.63
C PHE A 412 -9.44 2.64 -34.44
N TYR A 413 -8.69 2.44 -35.52
CA TYR A 413 -7.23 2.42 -35.51
C TYR A 413 -6.66 3.85 -35.49
N ASP A 414 -5.86 4.15 -34.46
CA ASP A 414 -5.37 5.51 -34.17
C ASP A 414 -4.07 5.89 -34.91
N GLY A 415 -3.46 4.96 -35.67
CA GLY A 415 -2.27 5.25 -36.50
C GLY A 415 -0.92 4.88 -35.88
N GLU A 416 -0.85 4.72 -34.56
CA GLU A 416 0.39 4.40 -33.85
C GLU A 416 0.59 2.89 -33.70
N VAL A 417 1.73 2.40 -34.17
CA VAL A 417 2.14 0.99 -34.06
C VAL A 417 3.51 0.91 -33.42
N MET A 418 3.64 0.04 -32.44
CA MET A 418 4.89 -0.24 -31.76
C MET A 418 5.40 -1.62 -32.15
N LEU A 419 6.54 -1.64 -32.81
CA LEU A 419 7.26 -2.85 -33.18
C LEU A 419 8.24 -3.21 -32.08
N VAL A 420 8.26 -4.47 -31.67
CA VAL A 420 9.18 -4.99 -30.65
C VAL A 420 9.94 -6.15 -31.25
N ASP A 421 11.26 -6.01 -31.33
CA ASP A 421 12.16 -7.05 -31.80
C ASP A 421 12.35 -8.15 -30.76
N LYS A 422 12.71 -9.35 -31.23
CA LYS A 422 13.12 -10.46 -30.36
C LYS A 422 14.35 -10.05 -29.53
N PRO A 423 14.44 -10.43 -28.25
CA PRO A 423 15.54 -10.04 -27.38
C PRO A 423 16.90 -10.48 -27.94
N SER A 424 17.83 -9.53 -28.03
CA SER A 424 19.20 -9.79 -28.47
C SER A 424 20.00 -10.25 -27.24
N LYS A 425 20.13 -11.58 -27.08
CA LYS A 425 20.85 -12.32 -26.01
C LYS A 425 20.14 -12.44 -24.66
N ASN A 426 20.33 -13.63 -24.06
CA ASN A 426 19.93 -14.08 -22.72
C ASN A 426 19.91 -12.95 -21.67
N SER A 427 18.76 -12.29 -21.52
CA SER A 427 18.48 -11.48 -20.34
C SER A 427 18.32 -12.43 -19.15
N ASN A 428 19.06 -12.13 -18.09
CA ASN A 428 19.25 -12.98 -16.93
C ASN A 428 17.94 -13.63 -16.48
N GLU A 429 17.94 -14.96 -16.38
CA GLU A 429 16.99 -15.68 -15.55
C GLU A 429 17.09 -15.08 -14.14
N ASN A 430 16.17 -14.18 -13.79
CA ASN A 430 15.97 -13.75 -12.43
C ASN A 430 15.80 -15.04 -11.62
N LYS A 431 16.82 -15.36 -10.81
CA LYS A 431 16.89 -16.59 -10.02
C LYS A 431 15.75 -16.56 -9.02
N LYS A 432 14.59 -17.05 -9.44
CA LYS A 432 13.53 -17.41 -8.50
C LYS A 432 14.13 -18.41 -7.53
N ILE A 433 13.77 -18.28 -6.25
CA ILE A 433 13.97 -19.36 -5.30
C ILE A 433 13.07 -20.50 -5.76
N THR A 434 13.62 -21.38 -6.59
CA THR A 434 12.97 -22.59 -7.05
C THR A 434 13.22 -23.71 -6.05
N LEU A 435 12.35 -24.72 -6.08
CA LEU A 435 12.50 -25.95 -5.30
C LEU A 435 13.88 -26.59 -5.54
N HIS A 436 14.44 -26.45 -6.75
CA HIS A 436 15.80 -26.87 -7.10
C HIS A 436 16.89 -26.11 -6.33
N SER A 437 16.83 -24.77 -6.30
CA SER A 437 17.77 -23.94 -5.53
C SER A 437 17.72 -24.28 -4.03
N PHE A 438 16.54 -24.59 -3.51
CA PHE A 438 16.38 -25.04 -2.13
C PHE A 438 17.00 -26.41 -1.89
N LEU A 439 16.84 -27.35 -2.83
CA LEU A 439 17.47 -28.67 -2.77
C LEU A 439 19.01 -28.60 -2.80
N GLU A 440 19.59 -27.68 -3.57
CA GLU A 440 21.04 -27.42 -3.55
C GLU A 440 21.51 -26.93 -2.16
N THR A 441 20.67 -26.14 -1.48
CA THR A 441 20.96 -25.62 -0.13
C THR A 441 20.92 -26.73 0.94
N LEU A 442 20.29 -27.87 0.67
CA LEU A 442 20.26 -29.04 1.55
C LEU A 442 21.48 -29.97 1.44
N LEU A 443 22.19 -29.94 0.30
CA LEU A 443 23.35 -30.82 0.03
C LEU A 443 24.45 -30.79 1.11
N PRO A 444 24.79 -29.63 1.73
CA PRO A 444 25.75 -29.59 2.84
C PRO A 444 25.34 -30.44 4.05
N TYR A 445 24.04 -30.67 4.25
CA TYR A 445 23.48 -31.37 5.42
C TYR A 445 23.10 -32.83 5.14
N LYS A 446 23.68 -33.45 4.10
CA LYS A 446 23.37 -34.84 3.68
C LYS A 446 23.47 -35.90 4.78
N LYS A 447 24.33 -35.71 5.80
CA LYS A 447 24.45 -36.64 6.94
C LYS A 447 23.20 -36.67 7.81
N ILE A 448 22.71 -35.49 8.21
CA ILE A 448 21.50 -35.35 9.04
C ILE A 448 20.29 -35.86 8.25
N LEU A 449 20.23 -35.55 6.95
CA LEU A 449 19.18 -36.06 6.08
C LEU A 449 19.20 -37.59 6.00
N ALA A 450 20.37 -38.22 5.86
CA ALA A 450 20.50 -39.67 5.89
C ALA A 450 20.04 -40.27 7.24
N GLU A 451 20.39 -39.66 8.37
CA GLU A 451 19.90 -40.07 9.70
C GLU A 451 18.36 -40.03 9.77
N ILE A 452 17.72 -38.94 9.31
CA ILE A 452 16.26 -38.82 9.27
C ILE A 452 15.63 -39.93 8.39
N LEU A 453 16.22 -40.21 7.23
CA LEU A 453 15.73 -41.27 6.34
C LEU A 453 15.86 -42.67 6.96
N THR A 454 17.01 -42.96 7.57
CA THR A 454 17.23 -44.26 8.24
C THR A 454 16.26 -44.46 9.41
N ILE A 455 16.09 -43.46 10.27
CA ILE A 455 15.13 -43.51 11.38
C ILE A 455 13.70 -43.71 10.84
N SER A 456 13.34 -43.01 9.76
CA SER A 456 12.01 -43.15 9.14
C SER A 456 11.77 -44.56 8.61
N LEU A 457 12.77 -45.18 7.99
CA LEU A 457 12.70 -46.56 7.52
C LEU A 457 12.55 -47.55 8.69
N PHE A 458 13.29 -47.36 9.79
CA PHE A 458 13.12 -48.15 11.01
C PHE A 458 11.71 -48.00 11.60
N ILE A 459 11.20 -46.77 11.67
CA ILE A 459 9.82 -46.51 12.13
C ILE A 459 8.81 -47.24 11.25
N SER A 460 8.95 -47.20 9.92
CA SER A 460 8.07 -47.92 9.00
C SER A 460 8.06 -49.43 9.26
N ILE A 461 9.24 -50.03 9.46
CA ILE A 461 9.36 -51.46 9.74
C ILE A 461 8.71 -51.81 11.08
N LEU A 462 8.99 -51.05 12.13
CA LEU A 462 8.39 -51.27 13.46
C LEU A 462 6.88 -51.09 13.46
N SER A 463 6.36 -50.18 12.64
CA SER A 463 4.93 -49.93 12.50
C SER A 463 4.17 -51.09 11.84
N LEU A 464 4.87 -52.04 11.19
CA LEU A 464 4.28 -53.27 10.65
C LEU A 464 4.14 -54.38 11.70
N LEU A 465 4.80 -54.28 12.86
CA LEU A 465 4.72 -55.30 13.91
C LEU A 465 3.32 -55.41 14.54
N PRO A 466 2.61 -54.31 14.89
CA PRO A 466 1.29 -54.41 15.51
C PRO A 466 0.24 -55.16 14.66
N PRO A 467 0.11 -54.90 13.34
CA PRO A 467 -0.76 -55.72 12.48
C PRO A 467 -0.44 -57.22 12.51
N ILE A 468 0.86 -57.58 12.48
CA ILE A 468 1.30 -58.98 12.54
C ILE A 468 0.93 -59.61 13.89
N PHE A 469 1.14 -58.89 14.99
CA PHE A 469 0.77 -59.36 16.32
C PHE A 469 -0.74 -59.52 16.49
N ILE A 470 -1.56 -58.65 15.88
CA ILE A 470 -3.02 -58.79 15.89
C ILE A 470 -3.47 -60.04 15.13
N ARG A 471 -2.85 -60.34 13.97
CA ARG A 471 -3.12 -61.60 13.26
C ARG A 471 -2.87 -62.82 14.15
N ILE A 472 -1.69 -62.89 14.78
CA ILE A 472 -1.30 -63.99 15.68
C ILE A 472 -2.25 -64.07 16.88
N LEU A 473 -2.62 -62.91 17.44
CA LEU A 473 -3.53 -62.86 18.57
C LEU A 473 -4.91 -63.44 18.24
N ILE A 474 -5.44 -63.13 17.06
CA ILE A 474 -6.76 -63.63 16.63
C ILE A 474 -6.69 -65.10 16.21
N ASP A 475 -5.75 -65.46 15.34
CA ASP A 475 -5.72 -66.77 14.70
C ASP A 475 -5.14 -67.87 15.62
N ASP A 476 -4.13 -67.54 16.43
CA ASP A 476 -3.44 -68.53 17.28
C ASP A 476 -3.87 -68.42 18.75
N VAL A 477 -3.86 -67.22 19.34
CA VAL A 477 -4.02 -67.05 20.79
C VAL A 477 -5.47 -67.19 21.25
N LEU A 478 -6.41 -66.50 20.60
CA LEU A 478 -7.83 -66.57 20.96
C LEU A 478 -8.48 -67.91 20.61
N VAL A 479 -8.00 -68.57 19.54
CA VAL A 479 -8.50 -69.90 19.16
C VAL A 479 -7.98 -70.98 20.11
N GLN A 480 -6.70 -70.90 20.52
CA GLN A 480 -6.06 -71.90 21.40
C GLN A 480 -6.17 -71.58 22.91
N ASN A 481 -6.72 -70.43 23.29
CA ASN A 481 -6.81 -69.92 24.67
C ASN A 481 -5.46 -69.90 25.43
N ASN A 482 -4.38 -69.48 24.76
CA ASN A 482 -3.03 -69.47 25.35
C ASN A 482 -2.70 -68.13 26.07
N GLU A 483 -2.97 -68.07 27.38
CA GLU A 483 -2.76 -66.87 28.20
C GLU A 483 -1.31 -66.37 28.22
N ASN A 484 -0.32 -67.27 28.18
CA ASN A 484 1.09 -66.87 28.20
C ASN A 484 1.48 -66.12 26.92
N MET A 485 1.01 -66.61 25.77
CA MET A 485 1.27 -65.97 24.47
C MET A 485 0.58 -64.61 24.37
N LEU A 486 -0.61 -64.46 24.97
CA LEU A 486 -1.30 -63.17 25.09
C LEU A 486 -0.45 -62.14 25.84
N ILE A 487 0.10 -62.50 27.00
CA ILE A 487 0.94 -61.61 27.81
C ILE A 487 2.20 -61.19 27.04
N VAL A 488 2.86 -62.13 26.35
CA VAL A 488 4.05 -61.85 25.54
C VAL A 488 3.74 -60.85 24.40
N ILE A 489 2.61 -61.02 23.71
CA ILE A 489 2.18 -60.10 22.65
C ILE A 489 1.87 -58.71 23.23
N MET A 490 1.16 -58.63 24.37
CA MET A 490 0.87 -57.35 25.02
C MET A 490 2.13 -56.59 25.42
N VAL A 491 3.07 -57.25 26.08
CA VAL A 491 4.36 -56.64 26.46
C VAL A 491 5.13 -56.20 25.22
N SER A 492 5.15 -57.03 24.16
CA SER A 492 5.81 -56.70 22.91
C SER A 492 5.21 -55.47 22.23
N LEU A 493 3.88 -55.35 22.20
CA LEU A 493 3.17 -54.19 21.66
C LEU A 493 3.50 -52.90 22.44
N ILE A 494 3.57 -52.97 23.78
CA ILE A 494 3.95 -51.84 24.62
C ILE A 494 5.40 -51.41 24.32
N VAL A 495 6.33 -52.37 24.23
CA VAL A 495 7.74 -52.09 23.91
C VAL A 495 7.87 -51.46 22.52
N VAL A 496 7.19 -52.00 21.51
CA VAL A 496 7.17 -51.45 20.15
C VAL A 496 6.59 -50.03 20.15
N ALA A 497 5.51 -49.77 20.88
CA ALA A 497 4.90 -48.44 20.97
C ALA A 497 5.85 -47.41 21.61
N ILE A 498 6.51 -47.77 22.73
CA ILE A 498 7.49 -46.90 23.40
C ILE A 498 8.67 -46.59 22.47
N PHE A 499 9.23 -47.61 21.82
CA PHE A 499 10.38 -47.44 20.94
C PHE A 499 10.03 -46.61 19.70
N THR A 500 8.86 -46.85 19.11
CA THR A 500 8.35 -46.05 17.99
C THR A 500 8.11 -44.60 18.41
N GLY A 501 7.61 -44.35 19.62
CA GLY A 501 7.46 -43.01 20.19
C GLY A 501 8.80 -42.29 20.34
N LEU A 502 9.82 -42.96 20.89
CA LEU A 502 11.17 -42.42 21.05
C LEU A 502 11.83 -42.09 19.70
N LEU A 503 11.72 -42.99 18.72
CA LEU A 503 12.24 -42.74 17.37
C LEU A 503 11.53 -41.58 16.67
N ASN A 504 10.21 -41.46 16.83
CA ASN A 504 9.47 -40.31 16.31
C ASN A 504 9.94 -39.00 16.94
N ALA A 505 10.13 -38.97 18.27
CA ALA A 505 10.66 -37.80 18.97
C ALA A 505 12.06 -37.42 18.47
N LEU A 506 12.97 -38.41 18.32
CA LEU A 506 14.30 -38.19 17.77
C LEU A 506 14.26 -37.66 16.33
N ARG A 507 13.43 -38.25 15.48
CA ARG A 507 13.23 -37.81 14.09
C ARG A 507 12.73 -36.36 14.03
N SER A 508 11.71 -36.02 14.83
CA SER A 508 11.17 -34.66 14.89
C SER A 508 12.19 -33.64 15.39
N TYR A 509 13.04 -34.02 16.36
CA TYR A 509 14.16 -33.18 16.80
C TYR A 509 15.16 -32.91 15.67
N LEU A 510 15.58 -33.95 14.93
CA LEU A 510 16.49 -33.80 13.80
C LEU A 510 15.90 -32.95 12.66
N GLN A 511 14.60 -33.11 12.37
CA GLN A 511 13.88 -32.26 11.41
C GLN A 511 13.89 -30.79 11.83
N PHE A 512 13.55 -30.51 13.10
CA PHE A 512 13.56 -29.15 13.63
C PHE A 512 14.96 -28.53 13.57
N PHE A 513 15.99 -29.29 13.94
CA PHE A 513 17.38 -28.85 13.88
C PHE A 513 17.83 -28.53 12.46
N LEU A 514 17.50 -29.39 11.48
CA LEU A 514 17.80 -29.16 10.07
C LEU A 514 17.05 -27.93 9.53
N SER A 515 15.76 -27.82 9.80
CA SER A 515 14.94 -26.65 9.40
C SER A 515 15.50 -25.34 9.97
N SER A 516 15.89 -25.34 11.25
CA SER A 516 16.49 -24.15 11.89
C SER A 516 17.80 -23.72 11.21
N LYS A 517 18.65 -24.68 10.79
CA LYS A 517 19.89 -24.37 10.07
C LYS A 517 19.64 -23.79 8.69
N LEU A 518 18.69 -24.36 7.95
CA LEU A 518 18.30 -23.84 6.63
C LEU A 518 17.73 -22.43 6.74
N GLN A 519 16.93 -22.17 7.77
CA GLN A 519 16.38 -20.85 8.05
C GLN A 519 17.49 -19.80 8.26
N VAL A 520 18.52 -20.12 9.05
CA VAL A 520 19.68 -19.22 9.24
C VAL A 520 20.42 -18.96 7.93
N GLU A 521 20.59 -19.97 7.10
CA GLU A 521 21.30 -19.84 5.83
C GLU A 521 20.53 -19.00 4.81
N ILE A 522 19.21 -19.22 4.68
CA ILE A 522 18.35 -18.50 3.74
C ILE A 522 18.13 -17.06 4.19
N LEU A 523 17.73 -16.84 5.45
CA LEU A 523 17.52 -15.49 5.98
C LEU A 523 18.84 -14.74 6.12
N GLY A 524 19.93 -15.40 6.47
CA GLY A 524 21.26 -14.80 6.54
C GLY A 524 21.76 -14.30 5.18
N ARG A 525 21.56 -15.10 4.11
CA ARG A 525 21.85 -14.67 2.73
C ARG A 525 20.94 -13.52 2.30
N ALA A 526 19.64 -13.58 2.59
CA ALA A 526 18.69 -12.52 2.25
C ALA A 526 19.03 -11.21 2.96
N TYR A 527 19.35 -11.27 4.26
CA TYR A 527 19.78 -10.12 5.05
C TYR A 527 21.10 -9.52 4.55
N SER A 528 22.07 -10.37 4.22
CA SER A 528 23.35 -9.92 3.64
C SER A 528 23.16 -9.23 2.30
N HIS A 529 22.27 -9.77 1.44
CA HIS A 529 21.93 -9.15 0.17
C HIS A 529 21.20 -7.82 0.37
N LEU A 530 20.22 -7.77 1.29
CA LEU A 530 19.47 -6.57 1.63
C LEU A 530 20.40 -5.40 2.02
N ILE A 531 21.36 -5.62 2.92
CA ILE A 531 22.33 -4.58 3.33
C ILE A 531 23.17 -4.09 2.15
N SER A 532 23.40 -4.96 1.16
CA SER A 532 24.19 -4.64 -0.02
C SER A 532 23.41 -3.87 -1.10
N LEU A 533 22.10 -3.69 -0.95
CA LEU A 533 21.26 -3.00 -1.94
C LEU A 533 21.54 -1.48 -1.94
N PRO A 534 21.35 -0.81 -3.09
CA PRO A 534 21.54 0.63 -3.21
C PRO A 534 20.52 1.41 -2.37
N LEU A 535 20.90 2.62 -1.92
CA LEU A 535 20.06 3.48 -1.08
C LEU A 535 18.69 3.82 -1.72
N SER A 536 18.64 3.88 -3.06
CA SER A 536 17.42 4.07 -3.84
C SER A 536 16.35 3.00 -3.59
N TYR A 537 16.77 1.77 -3.21
CA TYR A 537 15.85 0.71 -2.82
C TYR A 537 15.08 1.05 -1.54
N PHE A 538 15.76 1.66 -0.57
CA PHE A 538 15.24 1.99 0.75
C PHE A 538 14.44 3.29 0.77
N HIS A 539 14.80 4.27 -0.06
CA HIS A 539 14.04 5.53 -0.17
C HIS A 539 12.62 5.32 -0.72
N ASN A 540 12.44 4.31 -1.56
CA ASN A 540 11.16 4.03 -2.22
C ASN A 540 10.27 3.05 -1.45
N ARG A 541 10.71 2.54 -0.29
CA ARG A 541 9.99 1.49 0.44
C ARG A 541 9.94 1.77 1.93
N ASN A 542 8.77 1.51 2.52
CA ASN A 542 8.61 1.63 3.96
C ASN A 542 9.36 0.49 4.67
N THR A 543 9.96 0.78 5.82
CA THR A 543 10.65 -0.23 6.65
C THR A 543 9.76 -1.43 6.99
N GLY A 544 8.45 -1.19 7.20
CA GLY A 544 7.47 -2.26 7.40
C GLY A 544 7.28 -3.20 6.21
N GLN A 545 7.41 -2.70 4.97
CA GLN A 545 7.34 -3.53 3.76
C GLN A 545 8.58 -4.42 3.61
N ILE A 546 9.76 -3.86 3.93
CA ILE A 546 11.03 -4.61 3.92
C ILE A 546 10.99 -5.72 4.97
N MET A 547 10.51 -5.41 6.18
CA MET A 547 10.38 -6.40 7.25
C MET A 547 9.39 -7.50 6.88
N SER A 548 8.23 -7.15 6.32
CA SER A 548 7.26 -8.13 5.80
C SER A 548 7.90 -9.04 4.75
N SER A 549 8.72 -8.51 3.85
CA SER A 549 9.38 -9.29 2.80
C SER A 549 10.40 -10.30 3.35
N LEU A 550 11.10 -9.96 4.44
CA LEU A 550 11.98 -10.89 5.15
C LEU A 550 11.18 -11.97 5.90
N GLU A 551 10.05 -11.59 6.48
CA GLU A 551 9.16 -12.51 7.19
C GLU A 551 8.47 -13.49 6.24
N ASP A 552 8.06 -13.03 5.05
CA ASP A 552 7.59 -13.89 3.97
C ASP A 552 8.63 -14.97 3.65
N GLY A 553 9.92 -14.61 3.65
CA GLY A 553 11.01 -15.55 3.46
C GLY A 553 11.10 -16.67 4.50
N ARG A 554 10.82 -16.36 5.77
CA ARG A 554 10.73 -17.37 6.83
C ARG A 554 9.58 -18.33 6.56
N VAL A 555 8.45 -17.82 6.11
CA VAL A 555 7.25 -18.63 5.83
C VAL A 555 7.49 -19.52 4.60
N VAL A 556 8.11 -18.98 3.54
CA VAL A 556 8.53 -19.73 2.35
C VAL A 556 9.47 -20.87 2.71
N GLU A 557 10.52 -20.61 3.50
CA GLU A 557 11.45 -21.65 3.95
C GLU A 557 10.70 -22.76 4.69
N ARG A 558 9.85 -22.40 5.65
CA ARG A 558 9.09 -23.38 6.43
C ARG A 558 8.24 -24.30 5.55
N HIS A 559 7.51 -23.74 4.59
CA HIS A 559 6.66 -24.51 3.68
C HIS A 559 7.50 -25.40 2.74
N LEU A 560 8.61 -24.90 2.20
CA LEU A 560 9.51 -25.70 1.36
C LEU A 560 10.19 -26.84 2.14
N SER A 561 10.65 -26.56 3.36
CA SER A 561 11.20 -27.57 4.27
C SER A 561 10.16 -28.66 4.58
N GLN A 562 8.91 -28.27 4.84
CA GLN A 562 7.79 -29.21 5.05
C GLN A 562 7.54 -30.09 3.81
N VAL A 563 7.49 -29.50 2.61
CA VAL A 563 7.34 -30.26 1.35
C VAL A 563 8.42 -31.33 1.23
N ILE A 564 9.68 -30.98 1.48
CA ILE A 564 10.79 -31.89 1.33
C ILE A 564 10.72 -33.03 2.35
N PHE A 565 10.38 -32.74 3.60
CA PHE A 565 10.19 -33.77 4.61
C PHE A 565 9.02 -34.70 4.29
N ILE A 566 7.89 -34.16 3.80
CA ILE A 566 6.76 -34.99 3.37
C ILE A 566 7.19 -35.88 2.20
N VAL A 567 7.76 -35.34 1.12
CA VAL A 567 8.19 -36.13 -0.05
C VAL A 567 9.15 -37.25 0.34
N LEU A 568 10.15 -36.95 1.16
CA LEU A 568 11.18 -37.90 1.55
C LEU A 568 10.64 -38.98 2.50
N ILE A 569 9.91 -38.58 3.55
CA ILE A 569 9.51 -39.46 4.64
C ILE A 569 8.21 -40.17 4.30
N ASP A 570 7.20 -39.42 3.87
CA ASP A 570 5.90 -39.98 3.51
C ASP A 570 6.00 -40.77 2.20
N GLY A 571 6.91 -40.39 1.29
CA GLY A 571 7.23 -41.21 0.11
C GLY A 571 7.79 -42.58 0.48
N ILE A 572 8.81 -42.66 1.35
CA ILE A 572 9.41 -43.93 1.78
C ILE A 572 8.42 -44.77 2.60
N THR A 573 7.69 -44.15 3.52
CA THR A 573 6.72 -44.87 4.36
C THR A 573 5.54 -45.39 3.52
N ALA A 574 5.05 -44.60 2.55
CA ALA A 574 4.03 -45.04 1.61
C ALA A 574 4.53 -46.23 0.77
N LEU A 575 5.77 -46.17 0.25
CA LEU A 575 6.36 -47.29 -0.48
C LEU A 575 6.48 -48.55 0.38
N ALA A 576 6.97 -48.42 1.62
CA ALA A 576 7.11 -49.54 2.54
C ALA A 576 5.78 -50.22 2.87
N PHE A 577 4.73 -49.44 3.18
CA PHE A 577 3.41 -50.00 3.48
C PHE A 577 2.68 -50.53 2.25
N THR A 578 2.82 -49.88 1.09
CA THR A 578 2.28 -50.37 -0.19
C THR A 578 2.90 -51.71 -0.57
N PHE A 579 4.21 -51.85 -0.37
CA PHE A 579 4.92 -53.12 -0.57
C PHE A 579 4.45 -54.21 0.42
N ALA A 580 4.25 -53.86 1.70
CA ALA A 580 3.71 -54.79 2.70
C ALA A 580 2.30 -55.29 2.35
N LEU A 581 1.42 -54.42 1.83
CA LEU A 581 0.08 -54.80 1.36
C LEU A 581 0.15 -55.75 0.16
N ALA A 582 1.07 -55.50 -0.78
CA ALA A 582 1.24 -56.33 -1.97
C ALA A 582 1.70 -57.77 -1.63
N ILE A 583 2.56 -57.93 -0.62
CA ILE A 583 3.00 -59.26 -0.14
C ILE A 583 1.85 -60.01 0.55
N GLY A 584 0.98 -59.30 1.30
CA GLY A 584 -0.08 -59.92 2.08
C GLY A 584 -1.14 -60.62 1.22
N ASN A 585 -1.88 -59.86 0.42
CA ASN A 585 -2.87 -60.41 -0.49
C ASN A 585 -3.05 -59.51 -1.72
N ILE A 586 -2.75 -60.04 -2.90
CA ILE A 586 -2.76 -59.26 -4.14
C ILE A 586 -4.16 -58.76 -4.53
N LYS A 587 -5.23 -59.50 -4.24
CA LYS A 587 -6.62 -59.09 -4.56
C LYS A 587 -7.02 -57.87 -3.74
N LEU A 588 -6.75 -57.89 -2.43
CA LEU A 588 -7.02 -56.77 -1.53
C LEU A 588 -6.15 -55.56 -1.84
N PHE A 589 -4.88 -55.78 -2.21
CA PHE A 589 -3.98 -54.73 -2.65
C PHE A 589 -4.48 -53.99 -3.90
N LEU A 590 -4.96 -54.72 -4.92
CA LEU A 590 -5.50 -54.12 -6.13
C LEU A 590 -6.73 -53.24 -5.87
N ILE A 591 -7.62 -53.69 -4.98
CA ILE A 591 -8.80 -52.91 -4.56
C ILE A 591 -8.38 -51.65 -3.81
N PHE A 592 -7.47 -51.78 -2.85
CA PHE A 592 -6.91 -50.65 -2.11
C PHE A 592 -6.27 -49.63 -3.05
N SER A 593 -5.36 -50.07 -3.92
CA SER A 593 -4.65 -49.20 -4.85
C SER A 593 -5.60 -48.55 -5.87
N GLY A 594 -6.58 -49.28 -6.39
CA GLY A 594 -7.58 -48.74 -7.31
C GLY A 594 -8.41 -47.63 -6.66
N PHE A 595 -8.87 -47.85 -5.41
CA PHE A 595 -9.64 -46.85 -4.68
C PHE A 595 -8.81 -45.60 -4.36
N VAL A 596 -7.57 -45.79 -3.88
CA VAL A 596 -6.63 -44.69 -3.61
C VAL A 596 -6.35 -43.86 -4.86
N LEU A 597 -6.14 -44.49 -6.02
CA LEU A 597 -5.85 -43.76 -7.27
C LEU A 597 -7.06 -42.94 -7.74
N ILE A 598 -8.26 -43.52 -7.72
CA ILE A 598 -9.49 -42.85 -8.16
C ILE A 598 -9.82 -41.67 -7.24
N PHE A 599 -9.91 -41.92 -5.93
CA PHE A 599 -10.25 -40.87 -4.98
C PHE A 599 -9.11 -39.85 -4.82
N GLY A 600 -7.86 -40.30 -4.79
CA GLY A 600 -6.70 -39.42 -4.72
C GLY A 600 -6.61 -38.49 -5.92
N GLY A 601 -6.85 -39.01 -7.14
CA GLY A 601 -6.93 -38.20 -8.35
C GLY A 601 -8.09 -37.21 -8.33
N ALA A 602 -9.27 -37.61 -7.83
CA ALA A 602 -10.43 -36.73 -7.68
C ALA A 602 -10.17 -35.59 -6.67
N VAL A 603 -9.56 -35.90 -5.52
CA VAL A 603 -9.19 -34.88 -4.53
C VAL A 603 -8.12 -33.95 -5.10
N PHE A 604 -7.08 -34.49 -5.74
CA PHE A 604 -6.01 -33.70 -6.32
C PHE A 604 -6.52 -32.72 -7.40
N THR A 605 -7.37 -33.20 -8.32
CA THR A 605 -7.97 -32.36 -9.37
C THR A 605 -8.91 -31.30 -8.78
N ALA A 606 -9.73 -31.66 -7.78
CA ALA A 606 -10.60 -30.71 -7.11
C ALA A 606 -9.81 -29.59 -6.39
N THR A 607 -8.75 -29.95 -5.65
CA THR A 607 -7.88 -28.97 -4.98
C THR A 607 -7.10 -28.12 -5.99
N TYR A 608 -6.65 -28.72 -7.10
CA TYR A 608 -5.99 -28.01 -8.20
C TYR A 608 -6.89 -26.92 -8.79
N TYR A 609 -8.10 -27.29 -9.21
CA TYR A 609 -9.06 -26.35 -9.79
C TYR A 609 -9.52 -25.29 -8.78
N ALA A 610 -9.83 -25.69 -7.54
CA ALA A 610 -10.24 -24.74 -6.49
C ALA A 610 -9.20 -23.62 -6.30
N ARG A 611 -7.90 -23.94 -6.37
CA ARG A 611 -6.82 -22.96 -6.21
C ARG A 611 -6.51 -22.16 -7.48
N GLN A 612 -6.79 -22.69 -8.66
CA GLN A 612 -6.65 -21.95 -9.92
C GLN A 612 -7.75 -20.89 -10.08
N TYR A 613 -8.98 -21.21 -9.65
CA TYR A 613 -10.14 -20.31 -9.76
C TYR A 613 -10.38 -19.44 -8.53
N LEU A 614 -9.74 -19.74 -7.39
CA LEU A 614 -9.65 -18.72 -6.36
C LEU A 614 -8.76 -17.61 -6.88
N PRO A 615 -9.32 -16.39 -7.02
CA PRO A 615 -8.63 -15.35 -7.74
C PRO A 615 -7.27 -15.07 -7.08
N LYS A 616 -6.25 -14.82 -7.92
CA LYS A 616 -4.95 -14.19 -7.59
C LYS A 616 -5.09 -12.81 -6.90
N THR A 617 -6.26 -12.49 -6.36
CA THR A 617 -6.57 -11.32 -5.54
C THR A 617 -6.40 -11.60 -4.05
N LEU A 618 -6.23 -12.87 -3.63
CA LEU A 618 -5.83 -13.20 -2.25
C LEU A 618 -4.42 -12.69 -1.92
N SER A 619 -3.54 -12.64 -2.93
CA SER A 619 -2.16 -12.18 -2.87
C SER A 619 -2.01 -10.65 -3.00
N ARG A 620 -3.12 -9.90 -3.06
CA ARG A 620 -3.08 -8.45 -2.84
C ARG A 620 -2.87 -8.20 -1.35
N ASN A 621 -1.59 -8.10 -0.99
CA ASN A 621 -1.08 -7.75 0.33
C ASN A 621 -1.79 -6.53 0.94
N ALA A 622 -2.91 -6.76 1.61
CA ALA A 622 -3.33 -5.93 2.74
C ALA A 622 -2.61 -6.44 3.99
N SER A 623 -1.27 -6.43 3.96
CA SER A 623 -0.49 -6.63 5.17
C SER A 623 -0.88 -5.52 6.14
N THR A 624 -1.39 -5.89 7.31
CA THR A 624 -1.69 -4.96 8.40
C THR A 624 -0.43 -4.36 9.01
N ASP A 625 0.70 -5.02 8.79
CA ASP A 625 1.91 -4.81 9.57
C ASP A 625 2.59 -3.47 9.23
N PRO A 626 2.70 -3.05 7.94
CA PRO A 626 3.16 -1.70 7.60
C PRO A 626 2.31 -0.60 8.23
N HIS A 627 0.98 -0.69 8.16
CA HIS A 627 0.08 0.31 8.77
C HIS A 627 0.18 0.31 10.30
N THR A 628 0.37 -0.87 10.92
CA THR A 628 0.55 -0.98 12.37
C THR A 628 1.86 -0.32 12.80
N ILE A 629 2.96 -0.58 12.08
CA ILE A 629 4.25 0.06 12.32
C ILE A 629 4.16 1.59 12.13
N GLU A 630 3.49 2.05 11.08
CA GLU A 630 3.25 3.47 10.82
C GLU A 630 2.44 4.12 11.94
N SER A 631 1.37 3.47 12.39
CA SER A 631 0.53 3.92 13.49
C SER A 631 1.30 4.04 14.80
N ILE A 632 2.19 3.09 15.09
CA ILE A 632 3.03 3.10 16.29
C ILE A 632 4.09 4.21 16.19
N ASN A 633 4.75 4.34 15.04
CA ASN A 633 5.74 5.40 14.80
C ASN A 633 5.11 6.80 14.92
N ASN A 634 3.85 6.96 14.50
CA ASN A 634 3.11 8.22 14.54
C ASN A 634 2.09 8.29 15.69
N ILE A 635 2.31 7.55 16.79
CA ILE A 635 1.34 7.46 17.88
C ILE A 635 1.04 8.80 18.56
N SER A 636 2.04 9.69 18.61
CA SER A 636 1.88 11.05 19.15
C SER A 636 0.85 11.85 18.35
N VAL A 637 0.87 11.75 17.02
CA VAL A 637 -0.09 12.38 16.12
C VAL A 637 -1.48 11.81 16.38
N ILE A 638 -1.61 10.47 16.42
CA ILE A 638 -2.90 9.82 16.66
C ILE A 638 -3.51 10.25 18.00
N LYS A 639 -2.70 10.34 19.06
CA LYS A 639 -3.16 10.79 20.39
C LYS A 639 -3.49 12.27 20.42
N THR A 640 -2.63 13.12 19.88
CA THR A 640 -2.79 14.58 19.92
C THR A 640 -4.02 15.03 19.12
N PHE A 641 -4.29 14.39 17.99
CA PHE A 641 -5.44 14.71 17.14
C PHE A 641 -6.68 13.85 17.46
N ASN A 642 -6.67 13.07 18.54
CA ASN A 642 -7.76 12.16 18.93
C ASN A 642 -8.25 11.24 17.78
N ALA A 643 -7.33 10.83 16.91
CA ALA A 643 -7.62 10.05 15.71
C ALA A 643 -7.61 8.52 15.96
N ALA A 644 -7.59 8.09 17.23
CA ALA A 644 -7.46 6.67 17.59
C ALA A 644 -8.59 5.80 17.01
N ASN A 645 -9.84 6.26 17.05
CA ASN A 645 -10.98 5.52 16.49
C ASN A 645 -10.94 5.45 14.96
N PHE A 646 -10.52 6.54 14.30
CA PHE A 646 -10.36 6.58 12.85
C PHE A 646 -9.28 5.57 12.41
N ASN A 647 -8.11 5.62 13.04
CA ASN A 647 -7.02 4.72 12.73
C ASN A 647 -7.35 3.25 13.05
N LYS A 648 -8.09 3.01 14.16
CA LYS A 648 -8.63 1.70 14.49
C LYS A 648 -9.55 1.17 13.38
N LYS A 649 -10.45 1.98 12.84
CA LYS A 649 -11.38 1.56 11.77
C LYS A 649 -10.64 1.16 10.50
N ILE A 650 -9.64 1.95 10.08
CA ILE A 650 -8.78 1.60 8.94
C ILE A 650 -8.09 0.26 9.19
N TRP A 651 -7.50 0.10 10.38
CA TRP A 651 -6.85 -1.15 10.75
C TRP A 651 -7.83 -2.33 10.76
N GLU A 652 -9.04 -2.16 11.28
CA GLU A 652 -10.09 -3.19 11.28
C GLU A 652 -10.49 -3.58 9.85
N GLU A 653 -10.67 -2.61 8.95
CA GLU A 653 -11.00 -2.89 7.54
C GLU A 653 -9.88 -3.68 6.85
N MET A 654 -8.61 -3.29 7.05
CA MET A 654 -7.45 -4.03 6.53
C MET A 654 -7.38 -5.44 7.11
N PHE A 655 -7.60 -5.57 8.43
CA PHE A 655 -7.56 -6.86 9.12
C PHE A 655 -8.72 -7.78 8.72
N ILE A 656 -9.94 -7.26 8.56
CA ILE A 656 -11.10 -8.01 8.07
C ILE A 656 -10.86 -8.50 6.64
N ASN A 657 -10.27 -7.68 5.77
CA ASN A 657 -9.92 -8.10 4.42
C ASN A 657 -8.86 -9.23 4.45
N LYS A 658 -7.83 -9.10 5.29
CA LYS A 658 -6.84 -10.17 5.53
C LYS A 658 -7.52 -11.46 6.03
N LEU A 659 -8.42 -11.36 7.02
CA LEU A 659 -9.15 -12.51 7.57
C LEU A 659 -10.10 -13.15 6.56
N ARG A 660 -10.80 -12.37 5.73
CA ARG A 660 -11.68 -12.90 4.68
C ARG A 660 -10.89 -13.71 3.67
N ASN A 661 -9.68 -13.28 3.34
CA ASN A 661 -8.76 -13.99 2.45
C ASN A 661 -8.21 -15.26 3.10
N LEU A 662 -7.75 -15.16 4.35
CA LEU A 662 -7.29 -16.32 5.12
C LEU A 662 -8.41 -17.36 5.30
N ASN A 663 -9.63 -16.94 5.64
CA ASN A 663 -10.77 -17.83 5.80
C ASN A 663 -11.13 -18.56 4.51
N LYS A 664 -11.04 -17.91 3.34
CA LYS A 664 -11.24 -18.62 2.05
C LYS A 664 -10.19 -19.71 1.84
N SER A 665 -8.92 -19.43 2.11
CA SER A 665 -7.83 -20.41 2.03
C SER A 665 -8.01 -21.55 3.04
N ILE A 666 -8.35 -21.22 4.29
CA ILE A 666 -8.63 -22.20 5.36
C ILE A 666 -9.83 -23.07 4.99
N THR A 667 -10.89 -22.51 4.41
CA THR A 667 -12.05 -23.30 3.98
C THR A 667 -11.68 -24.29 2.90
N ILE A 668 -10.88 -23.91 1.89
CA ILE A 668 -10.40 -24.86 0.86
C ILE A 668 -9.55 -25.97 1.48
N ASN A 669 -8.63 -25.60 2.37
CA ASN A 669 -7.81 -26.58 3.07
C ASN A 669 -8.69 -27.52 3.94
N SER A 670 -9.71 -26.99 4.60
CA SER A 670 -10.63 -27.77 5.45
C SER A 670 -11.53 -28.70 4.64
N VAL A 671 -12.05 -28.24 3.50
CA VAL A 671 -12.80 -29.07 2.54
C VAL A 671 -11.90 -30.17 1.98
N SER A 672 -10.67 -29.84 1.59
CA SER A 672 -9.69 -30.81 1.09
C SER A 672 -9.34 -31.85 2.16
N ASN A 673 -9.10 -31.42 3.40
CA ASN A 673 -8.81 -32.32 4.53
C ASN A 673 -10.01 -33.20 4.88
N SER A 674 -11.22 -32.68 4.78
CA SER A 674 -12.46 -33.44 4.99
C SER A 674 -12.66 -34.48 3.89
N ALA A 675 -12.37 -34.12 2.62
CA ALA A 675 -12.41 -35.05 1.49
C ALA A 675 -11.37 -36.18 1.63
N ILE A 676 -10.13 -35.85 2.04
CA ILE A 676 -9.10 -36.86 2.35
C ILE A 676 -9.57 -37.76 3.50
N THR A 677 -10.15 -37.20 4.56
CA THR A 677 -10.64 -38.00 5.70
C THR A 677 -11.79 -38.92 5.28
N ALA A 678 -12.74 -38.44 4.46
CA ALA A 678 -13.81 -39.25 3.91
C ALA A 678 -13.27 -40.37 3.00
N MET A 679 -12.29 -40.07 2.15
CA MET A 679 -11.57 -41.06 1.34
C MET A 679 -10.96 -42.14 2.24
N LYS A 680 -10.28 -41.76 3.33
CA LYS A 680 -9.67 -42.72 4.26
C LYS A 680 -10.73 -43.66 4.86
N THR A 681 -11.81 -43.10 5.40
CA THR A 681 -12.89 -43.89 6.01
C THR A 681 -13.58 -44.81 5.00
N LEU A 682 -13.86 -44.33 3.79
CA LEU A 682 -14.46 -45.14 2.73
C LEU A 682 -13.52 -46.25 2.25
N THR A 683 -12.23 -45.95 2.08
CA THR A 683 -11.23 -46.96 1.70
C THR A 683 -11.18 -48.06 2.75
N ILE A 684 -11.13 -47.70 4.03
CA ILE A 684 -11.12 -48.65 5.15
C ILE A 684 -12.39 -49.50 5.14
N ALA A 685 -13.57 -48.90 4.94
CA ALA A 685 -14.84 -49.63 4.90
C ALA A 685 -14.92 -50.62 3.72
N VAL A 686 -14.47 -50.21 2.53
CA VAL A 686 -14.45 -51.06 1.33
C VAL A 686 -13.46 -52.22 1.49
N VAL A 687 -12.24 -51.92 1.96
CA VAL A 687 -11.20 -52.95 2.19
C VAL A 687 -11.66 -53.93 3.25
N LEU A 688 -12.19 -53.47 4.38
CA LEU A 688 -12.70 -54.34 5.43
C LEU A 688 -13.90 -55.18 4.96
N GLY A 689 -14.83 -54.57 4.21
CA GLY A 689 -15.98 -55.28 3.65
C GLY A 689 -15.58 -56.40 2.70
N TYR A 690 -14.68 -56.13 1.76
CA TYR A 690 -14.19 -57.15 0.84
C TYR A 690 -13.31 -58.19 1.53
N ALA A 691 -12.45 -57.79 2.47
CA ALA A 691 -11.68 -58.71 3.29
C ALA A 691 -12.59 -59.64 4.11
N SER A 692 -13.71 -59.13 4.63
CA SER A 692 -14.71 -59.93 5.34
C SER A 692 -15.39 -60.94 4.40
N MET A 693 -15.68 -60.58 3.15
CA MET A 693 -16.21 -61.53 2.15
C MET A 693 -15.20 -62.62 1.79
N LEU A 694 -13.91 -62.28 1.69
CA LEU A 694 -12.83 -63.25 1.49
C LEU A 694 -12.67 -64.18 2.71
N ALA A 695 -12.85 -63.65 3.92
CA ALA A 695 -12.82 -64.45 5.14
C ALA A 695 -14.01 -65.41 5.22
N LEU A 696 -15.22 -64.96 4.86
CA LEU A 696 -16.42 -65.81 4.80
C LEU A 696 -16.31 -66.92 3.73
N SER A 697 -15.55 -66.69 2.66
CA SER A 697 -15.25 -67.69 1.64
C SER A 697 -14.05 -68.58 1.98
N ASN A 698 -13.46 -68.44 3.18
CA ASN A 698 -12.27 -69.15 3.66
C ASN A 698 -11.03 -68.97 2.76
N GLU A 699 -10.94 -67.88 1.98
CA GLU A 699 -9.72 -67.55 1.22
C GLU A 699 -8.63 -66.90 2.08
N ILE A 700 -9.02 -66.22 3.17
CA ILE A 700 -8.11 -65.61 4.15
C ILE A 700 -8.63 -65.84 5.58
N SER A 701 -7.76 -65.77 6.59
CA SER A 701 -8.19 -65.84 7.99
C SER A 701 -8.82 -64.52 8.48
N ILE A 702 -9.54 -64.59 9.59
CA ILE A 702 -10.10 -63.38 10.25
C ILE A 702 -8.95 -62.48 10.74
N GLY A 703 -7.89 -63.06 11.31
CA GLY A 703 -6.70 -62.32 11.73
C GLY A 703 -5.97 -61.65 10.56
N GLU A 704 -5.87 -62.33 9.41
CA GLU A 704 -5.29 -61.76 8.18
C GLU A 704 -6.10 -60.59 7.64
N ALA A 705 -7.44 -60.71 7.63
CA ALA A 705 -8.33 -59.63 7.20
C ALA A 705 -8.16 -58.37 8.09
N LEU A 706 -8.08 -58.56 9.41
CA LEU A 706 -7.89 -57.46 10.37
C LEU A 706 -6.50 -56.83 10.27
N ALA A 707 -5.45 -57.65 10.13
CA ALA A 707 -4.09 -57.16 9.93
C ALA A 707 -3.96 -56.36 8.63
N PHE A 708 -4.55 -56.85 7.53
CA PHE A 708 -4.57 -56.14 6.25
C PHE A 708 -5.26 -54.78 6.39
N ASN A 709 -6.42 -54.73 7.05
CA ASN A 709 -7.14 -53.48 7.28
C ASN A 709 -6.32 -52.47 8.08
N MET A 710 -5.53 -52.94 9.05
CA MET A 710 -4.66 -52.07 9.85
C MET A 710 -3.46 -51.54 9.04
N ILE A 711 -2.83 -52.37 8.21
CA ILE A 711 -1.77 -51.92 7.29
C ILE A 711 -2.34 -50.90 6.28
N ALA A 712 -3.57 -51.12 5.78
CA ALA A 712 -4.24 -50.18 4.88
C ALA A 712 -4.48 -48.82 5.57
N MET A 713 -4.88 -48.81 6.85
CA MET A 713 -5.01 -47.59 7.64
C MET A 713 -3.68 -46.83 7.78
N LEU A 714 -2.58 -47.56 8.02
CA LEU A 714 -1.23 -46.97 8.13
C LEU A 714 -0.76 -46.40 6.79
N ALA A 715 -1.04 -47.08 5.67
CA ALA A 715 -0.67 -46.65 4.31
C ALA A 715 -1.41 -45.37 3.86
N LEU A 716 -2.66 -45.19 4.28
CA LEU A 716 -3.49 -44.06 3.86
C LEU A 716 -3.02 -42.70 4.38
N THR A 717 -2.31 -42.66 5.50
CA THR A 717 -1.83 -41.40 6.10
C THR A 717 -0.76 -40.72 5.24
N PRO A 718 0.39 -41.36 4.92
CA PRO A 718 1.41 -40.73 4.08
C PRO A 718 0.89 -40.42 2.67
N LEU A 719 0.03 -41.27 2.10
CA LEU A 719 -0.63 -41.00 0.82
C LEU A 719 -1.50 -39.73 0.86
N GLY A 720 -2.24 -39.53 1.96
CA GLY A 720 -3.02 -38.30 2.17
C GLY A 720 -2.16 -37.04 2.29
N ASN A 721 -1.01 -37.13 2.97
CA ASN A 721 -0.08 -36.00 3.10
C ASN A 721 0.54 -35.61 1.76
N ILE A 722 0.83 -36.58 0.89
CA ILE A 722 1.32 -36.31 -0.47
C ILE A 722 0.32 -35.48 -1.28
N ILE A 723 -0.98 -35.76 -1.15
CA ILE A 723 -2.04 -34.97 -1.82
C ILE A 723 -2.03 -33.50 -1.31
N GLN A 724 -1.66 -33.27 -0.05
CA GLN A 724 -1.57 -31.93 0.54
C GLN A 724 -0.30 -31.16 0.12
N ILE A 725 0.70 -31.78 -0.49
CA ILE A 725 1.94 -31.09 -0.94
C ILE A 725 1.63 -29.91 -1.84
N TYR A 726 0.61 -30.03 -2.71
CA TYR A 726 0.20 -28.94 -3.59
C TYR A 726 -0.16 -27.67 -2.80
N ASN A 727 -0.71 -27.84 -1.59
CA ASN A 727 -1.07 -26.72 -0.74
C ASN A 727 0.14 -25.93 -0.26
N GLU A 728 1.17 -26.66 0.14
CA GLU A 728 2.44 -26.15 0.66
C GLU A 728 3.29 -25.51 -0.45
N ILE A 729 3.37 -26.14 -1.63
CA ILE A 729 4.09 -25.59 -2.80
C ILE A 729 3.46 -24.27 -3.24
N TYR A 730 2.13 -24.21 -3.33
CA TYR A 730 1.44 -22.98 -3.72
C TYR A 730 1.64 -21.87 -2.67
N ALA A 731 1.59 -22.19 -1.38
CA ALA A 731 1.85 -21.22 -0.31
C ALA A 731 3.30 -20.68 -0.37
N ALA A 732 4.26 -21.57 -0.64
CA ALA A 732 5.65 -21.17 -0.85
C ALA A 732 5.84 -20.31 -2.10
N ASP A 733 5.16 -20.62 -3.21
CA ASP A 733 5.24 -19.84 -4.47
C ASP A 733 4.67 -18.43 -4.29
N ASP A 734 3.50 -18.30 -3.67
CA ASP A 734 2.83 -17.02 -3.41
C ASP A 734 3.71 -16.07 -2.57
N LEU A 735 4.26 -16.58 -1.47
CA LEU A 735 5.08 -15.81 -0.54
C LEU A 735 6.52 -15.63 -1.03
N SER A 736 6.97 -16.41 -2.02
CA SER A 736 8.31 -16.25 -2.62
C SER A 736 8.47 -14.89 -3.28
N SER A 737 7.38 -14.23 -3.66
CA SER A 737 7.38 -12.88 -4.24
C SER A 737 8.07 -11.85 -3.33
N GLY A 738 7.91 -11.95 -2.00
CA GLY A 738 8.55 -11.05 -1.03
C GLY A 738 10.08 -11.14 -1.06
N LEU A 739 10.63 -12.36 -1.00
CA LEU A 739 12.09 -12.56 -1.13
C LEU A 739 12.60 -12.27 -2.54
N ASN A 740 11.85 -12.64 -3.58
CA ASN A 740 12.22 -12.34 -4.95
C ASN A 740 12.32 -10.82 -5.19
N LYS A 741 11.52 -9.99 -4.50
CA LYS A 741 11.63 -8.52 -4.53
C LYS A 741 12.94 -8.00 -3.93
N ILE A 742 13.56 -8.73 -3.01
CA ILE A 742 14.87 -8.39 -2.44
C ILE A 742 15.98 -8.86 -3.39
N TYR A 743 15.89 -10.09 -3.91
CA TYR A 743 16.92 -10.68 -4.78
C TYR A 743 16.90 -10.15 -6.22
N SER A 744 15.78 -9.59 -6.69
CA SER A 744 15.67 -9.03 -8.05
C SER A 744 16.46 -7.74 -8.22
N VAL A 745 16.77 -7.05 -7.12
CA VAL A 745 17.54 -5.82 -7.15
C VAL A 745 19.02 -6.15 -7.04
N GLU A 746 19.79 -5.64 -8.00
CA GLU A 746 21.24 -5.82 -7.99
C GLU A 746 21.87 -5.11 -6.80
N SER A 747 22.90 -5.73 -6.24
CA SER A 747 23.70 -5.16 -5.16
C SER A 747 24.42 -3.89 -5.64
N GLU A 748 24.48 -2.87 -4.78
CA GLU A 748 25.27 -1.64 -4.97
C GLU A 748 26.76 -1.95 -5.24
N SER A 749 27.25 -3.04 -4.63
CA SER A 749 28.60 -3.58 -4.77
C SER A 749 28.59 -4.88 -5.59
N GLY A 750 27.94 -4.84 -6.75
CA GLY A 750 27.87 -5.97 -7.68
C GLY A 750 29.25 -6.49 -8.15
N LEU A 751 29.25 -7.57 -8.95
CA LEU A 751 30.47 -8.24 -9.44
C LEU A 751 31.48 -7.29 -10.12
N ASN A 752 31.01 -6.17 -10.68
CA ASN A 752 31.85 -5.16 -11.30
C ASN A 752 32.61 -4.29 -10.29
N ASP A 753 32.08 -4.04 -9.08
CA ASP A 753 32.79 -3.24 -8.07
C ASP A 753 33.99 -4.01 -7.50
N LYS A 754 33.88 -5.33 -7.35
CA LYS A 754 35.00 -6.20 -6.90
C LYS A 754 36.22 -6.15 -7.83
N LYS A 755 36.03 -5.82 -9.11
CA LYS A 755 37.10 -5.72 -10.11
C LYS A 755 37.76 -4.33 -10.14
N LYS A 756 37.16 -3.32 -9.52
CA LYS A 756 37.71 -1.96 -9.48
C LYS A 756 38.93 -1.91 -8.55
N PRO A 757 39.90 -1.01 -8.78
CA PRO A 757 41.00 -0.80 -7.84
C PRO A 757 40.52 -0.11 -6.55
N ASP A 758 41.30 -0.27 -5.48
CA ASP A 758 41.18 0.55 -4.28
C ASP A 758 41.61 2.00 -4.59
N LEU A 759 40.96 2.96 -3.94
CA LEU A 759 41.29 4.38 -4.04
C LEU A 759 42.48 4.66 -3.11
N TYR A 760 43.51 5.29 -3.66
CA TYR A 760 44.64 5.83 -2.91
C TYR A 760 44.66 7.34 -3.11
N LEU A 761 44.52 8.07 -2.00
CA LEU A 761 44.56 9.52 -1.95
C LEU A 761 45.96 9.99 -1.52
N SER A 762 46.38 11.09 -2.14
CA SER A 762 47.61 11.83 -1.86
C SER A 762 47.31 13.19 -1.22
N LYS A 763 46.30 13.90 -1.73
CA LYS A 763 45.89 15.24 -1.31
C LYS A 763 44.39 15.33 -1.00
N ALA A 764 43.56 14.42 -1.50
CA ALA A 764 42.11 14.50 -1.33
C ALA A 764 41.48 15.80 -1.89
N ASP A 765 41.98 16.24 -3.05
CA ASP A 765 41.37 17.30 -3.86
C ASP A 765 40.04 16.79 -4.44
N VAL A 766 38.99 17.62 -4.48
CA VAL A 766 37.64 17.24 -4.96
C VAL A 766 37.24 18.11 -6.16
N GLU A 767 36.84 17.48 -7.26
CA GLU A 767 36.34 18.18 -8.45
C GLU A 767 35.00 17.60 -8.92
N PHE A 768 33.98 18.44 -9.03
CA PHE A 768 32.74 18.16 -9.73
C PHE A 768 32.81 18.79 -11.12
N LYS A 769 32.61 17.98 -12.16
CA LYS A 769 32.71 18.43 -13.56
C LYS A 769 31.41 18.15 -14.32
N ASN A 770 30.66 19.21 -14.61
CA ASN A 770 29.39 19.20 -15.34
C ASN A 770 28.37 18.20 -14.79
N VAL A 771 28.30 18.07 -13.47
CA VAL A 771 27.47 17.06 -12.81
C VAL A 771 25.99 17.43 -12.92
N SER A 772 25.17 16.51 -13.40
CA SER A 772 23.71 16.63 -13.38
C SER A 772 23.09 15.40 -12.77
N PHE A 773 22.01 15.59 -11.99
CA PHE A 773 21.33 14.49 -11.31
C PHE A 773 19.84 14.78 -11.04
N SER A 774 19.01 13.76 -11.22
CA SER A 774 17.63 13.66 -10.77
C SER A 774 17.39 12.35 -10.00
N TYR A 775 16.53 12.36 -8.97
CA TYR A 775 16.20 11.13 -8.24
C TYR A 775 15.39 10.14 -9.10
N GLU A 776 14.64 10.64 -10.07
CA GLU A 776 13.92 9.86 -11.08
C GLU A 776 14.32 10.32 -12.48
N LYS A 777 14.46 9.39 -13.43
CA LYS A 777 15.03 9.63 -14.77
C LYS A 777 14.32 10.74 -15.58
N ASP A 778 13.05 11.04 -15.28
CA ASP A 778 12.24 12.08 -15.96
C ASP A 778 11.72 13.18 -15.02
N SER A 779 12.30 13.30 -13.82
CA SER A 779 11.94 14.37 -12.86
C SER A 779 12.77 15.65 -13.08
N LYS A 780 12.32 16.77 -12.50
CA LYS A 780 13.09 18.03 -12.50
C LYS A 780 14.50 17.75 -11.98
N LYS A 781 15.52 18.13 -12.75
CA LYS A 781 16.91 18.02 -12.33
C LYS A 781 17.12 18.77 -11.02
N ILE A 782 17.60 18.05 -10.02
CA ILE A 782 17.89 18.60 -8.70
C ILE A 782 19.29 19.21 -8.69
N ILE A 783 20.20 18.63 -9.47
CA ILE A 783 21.53 19.18 -9.76
C ILE A 783 21.64 19.34 -11.27
N SER A 784 22.08 20.52 -11.73
CA SER A 784 22.14 20.86 -13.15
C SER A 784 23.49 21.46 -13.50
N ASN A 785 24.29 20.78 -14.32
CA ASN A 785 25.61 21.24 -14.79
C ASN A 785 26.50 21.82 -13.67
N PHE A 786 26.50 21.18 -12.51
CA PHE A 786 27.22 21.62 -11.33
C PHE A 786 28.74 21.45 -11.52
N ASN A 787 29.47 22.53 -11.25
CA ASN A 787 30.94 22.58 -11.33
C ASN A 787 31.48 23.17 -10.03
N LEU A 788 32.43 22.47 -9.40
CA LEU A 788 33.08 22.92 -8.17
C LEU A 788 34.45 22.26 -8.06
N GLN A 789 35.47 23.04 -7.75
CA GLN A 789 36.80 22.56 -7.42
C GLN A 789 37.15 22.96 -5.99
N VAL A 790 37.66 22.01 -5.21
CA VAL A 790 38.05 22.16 -3.81
C VAL A 790 39.45 21.61 -3.62
N GLU A 791 40.33 22.42 -3.04
CA GLU A 791 41.73 22.06 -2.79
C GLU A 791 41.90 21.33 -1.46
N HIS A 792 42.98 20.57 -1.32
CA HIS A 792 43.34 19.91 -0.07
C HIS A 792 43.34 20.85 1.13
N GLY A 793 42.66 20.43 2.21
CA GLY A 793 42.65 21.17 3.47
C GLY A 793 41.74 22.39 3.48
N GLU A 794 41.03 22.65 2.38
CA GLU A 794 40.11 23.78 2.27
C GLU A 794 38.83 23.52 3.05
N TYR A 795 38.41 24.51 3.85
CA TYR A 795 37.11 24.52 4.50
C TYR A 795 36.05 25.20 3.62
N VAL A 796 35.16 24.40 3.04
CA VAL A 796 34.08 24.84 2.16
C VAL A 796 32.72 24.86 2.89
N ALA A 797 32.07 26.02 2.93
CA ALA A 797 30.70 26.18 3.40
C ALA A 797 29.71 26.20 2.22
N ILE A 798 28.70 25.34 2.26
CA ILE A 798 27.66 25.25 1.23
C ILE A 798 26.36 25.86 1.75
N LEU A 799 25.83 26.82 0.98
CA LEU A 799 24.64 27.59 1.28
C LEU A 799 23.61 27.50 0.17
N GLY A 800 22.35 27.79 0.49
CA GLY A 800 21.27 27.84 -0.49
C GLY A 800 19.91 27.63 0.15
N ARG A 801 18.84 27.87 -0.60
CA ARG A 801 17.46 27.67 -0.12
C ARG A 801 17.15 26.19 0.13
N ILE A 802 16.12 25.91 0.93
CA ILE A 802 15.59 24.54 1.06
C ILE A 802 15.22 24.04 -0.35
N GLY A 803 15.64 22.82 -0.68
CA GLY A 803 15.44 22.25 -2.02
C GLY A 803 16.49 22.63 -3.08
N SER A 804 17.54 23.38 -2.74
CA SER A 804 18.61 23.75 -3.69
C SER A 804 19.57 22.59 -4.05
N GLY A 805 19.38 21.39 -3.50
CA GLY A 805 20.18 20.20 -3.81
C GLY A 805 21.41 19.95 -2.92
N LYS A 806 21.58 20.67 -1.80
CA LYS A 806 22.78 20.57 -0.92
C LYS A 806 23.03 19.15 -0.39
N SER A 807 22.04 18.53 0.25
CA SER A 807 22.17 17.14 0.73
C SER A 807 22.30 16.14 -0.42
N THR A 808 21.76 16.45 -1.60
CA THR A 808 21.96 15.65 -2.81
C THR A 808 23.43 15.64 -3.25
N LEU A 809 24.17 16.76 -3.10
CA LEU A 809 25.62 16.78 -3.36
C LEU A 809 26.40 15.83 -2.43
N ILE A 810 26.04 15.78 -1.14
CA ILE A 810 26.63 14.82 -0.19
C ILE A 810 26.40 13.40 -0.69
N ASN A 811 25.16 13.10 -1.10
CA ASN A 811 24.80 11.77 -1.57
C ASN A 811 25.54 11.40 -2.87
N LEU A 812 25.84 12.36 -3.75
CA LEU A 812 26.64 12.14 -4.95
C LEU A 812 28.14 11.94 -4.64
N LEU A 813 28.71 12.76 -3.74
CA LEU A 813 30.12 12.65 -3.35
C LEU A 813 30.43 11.33 -2.60
N THR A 814 29.49 10.89 -1.77
CA THR A 814 29.55 9.58 -1.07
C THR A 814 29.18 8.40 -1.96
N ARG A 815 28.84 8.66 -3.23
CA ARG A 815 28.36 7.70 -4.23
C ARG A 815 27.20 6.85 -3.68
N SER A 816 26.31 7.48 -2.93
CA SER A 816 25.00 6.93 -2.54
C SER A 816 24.02 6.96 -3.72
N PHE A 817 24.21 7.92 -4.63
CA PHE A 817 23.65 7.91 -5.98
C PHE A 817 24.77 8.18 -6.99
N ASN A 818 24.58 7.73 -8.23
CA ASN A 818 25.46 8.06 -9.34
C ASN A 818 24.88 9.26 -10.11
N PRO A 819 25.73 10.17 -10.62
CA PRO A 819 25.26 11.27 -11.46
C PRO A 819 24.73 10.75 -12.80
N ASP A 820 23.73 11.43 -13.37
CA ASP A 820 23.18 11.10 -14.70
C ASP A 820 24.11 11.56 -15.82
N LYS A 821 24.75 12.72 -15.61
CA LYS A 821 25.76 13.30 -16.52
C LYS A 821 26.87 13.95 -15.70
N GLY A 822 28.05 14.03 -16.30
CA GLY A 822 29.24 14.57 -15.65
C GLY A 822 29.97 13.55 -14.80
N THR A 823 31.06 13.98 -14.16
CA THR A 823 31.97 13.12 -13.41
C THR A 823 32.45 13.82 -12.15
N ILE A 824 32.69 13.05 -11.10
CA ILE A 824 33.24 13.54 -9.83
C ILE A 824 34.60 12.89 -9.64
N PHE A 825 35.61 13.72 -9.39
CA PHE A 825 37.00 13.28 -9.20
C PHE A 825 37.45 13.50 -7.76
N LEU A 826 38.23 12.54 -7.25
CA LEU A 826 39.06 12.68 -6.07
C LEU A 826 40.52 12.47 -6.47
N ASP A 827 41.39 13.45 -6.26
CA ASP A 827 42.79 13.43 -6.74
C ASP A 827 42.91 13.05 -8.23
N ASN A 828 42.08 13.66 -9.08
CA ASN A 828 41.98 13.37 -10.52
C ASN A 828 41.55 11.93 -10.88
N LYS A 829 41.06 11.13 -9.92
CA LYS A 829 40.49 9.80 -10.15
C LYS A 829 38.98 9.85 -10.08
N ASP A 830 38.31 9.34 -11.11
CA ASP A 830 36.86 9.25 -11.15
C ASP A 830 36.36 8.28 -10.06
N ILE A 831 35.50 8.77 -9.17
CA ILE A 831 34.94 7.98 -8.06
C ILE A 831 34.06 6.81 -8.55
N SER A 832 33.59 6.86 -9.81
CA SER A 832 32.83 5.78 -10.44
C SER A 832 33.70 4.55 -10.72
N GLN A 833 35.01 4.73 -10.88
CA GLN A 833 35.97 3.70 -11.30
C GLN A 833 36.71 3.02 -10.15
N VAL A 834 36.45 3.41 -8.90
CA VAL A 834 37.07 2.80 -7.70
C VAL A 834 36.09 1.96 -6.90
N LYS A 835 36.60 1.07 -6.05
CA LYS A 835 35.78 0.29 -5.10
C LYS A 835 35.05 1.22 -4.14
N LEU A 836 33.76 0.98 -3.95
CA LEU A 836 32.89 1.82 -3.12
C LEU A 836 33.30 1.81 -1.64
N ALA A 837 33.66 0.65 -1.10
CA ALA A 837 34.12 0.52 0.27
C ALA A 837 35.41 1.33 0.53
N SER A 838 36.33 1.34 -0.44
CA SER A 838 37.56 2.13 -0.38
C SER A 838 37.25 3.62 -0.42
N LEU A 839 36.38 4.07 -1.34
CA LEU A 839 35.92 5.47 -1.38
C LEU A 839 35.33 5.92 -0.03
N ARG A 840 34.36 5.17 0.51
CA ARG A 840 33.67 5.52 1.76
C ARG A 840 34.59 5.48 2.99
N SER A 841 35.66 4.68 2.97
CA SER A 841 36.66 4.69 4.05
C SER A 841 37.45 6.00 4.15
N HIS A 842 37.51 6.79 3.08
CA HIS A 842 38.19 8.09 3.05
C HIS A 842 37.27 9.28 3.35
N ILE A 843 35.97 9.05 3.58
CA ILE A 843 34.98 10.10 3.77
C ILE A 843 34.28 9.91 5.12
N GLY A 844 34.39 10.89 6.01
CA GLY A 844 33.57 11.00 7.21
C GLY A 844 32.31 11.80 6.90
N VAL A 845 31.14 11.32 7.32
CA VAL A 845 29.87 12.01 7.07
C VAL A 845 29.06 12.12 8.34
N VAL A 846 28.59 13.33 8.62
CA VAL A 846 27.53 13.60 9.60
C VAL A 846 26.28 13.96 8.81
N PHE A 847 25.33 13.02 8.78
CA PHE A 847 24.04 13.23 8.12
C PHE A 847 23.15 14.16 8.96
N GLN A 848 22.18 14.79 8.29
CA GLN A 848 21.18 15.64 8.93
C GLN A 848 20.42 14.86 10.03
N ASP A 849 19.94 13.65 9.73
CA ASP A 849 19.28 12.78 10.72
C ASP A 849 20.30 11.94 11.51
N THR A 850 20.48 12.25 12.79
CA THR A 850 21.47 11.61 13.68
C THR A 850 20.89 10.40 14.41
N ASN A 851 20.69 9.30 13.68
CA ASN A 851 20.26 8.04 14.28
C ASN A 851 21.42 7.25 14.93
N LEU A 852 21.19 6.77 16.15
CA LEU A 852 22.09 5.89 16.88
C LEU A 852 21.55 4.46 16.93
N PHE A 853 22.46 3.50 16.94
CA PHE A 853 22.14 2.09 17.08
C PHE A 853 22.01 1.73 18.56
N MET A 854 21.17 0.73 18.86
CA MET A 854 21.10 0.18 20.22
C MET A 854 22.44 -0.48 20.57
N GLY A 855 22.99 -0.16 21.73
CA GLY A 855 24.30 -0.63 22.19
C GLY A 855 25.03 0.40 23.04
N THR A 856 26.33 0.25 23.24
CA THR A 856 27.12 1.22 24.03
C THR A 856 27.42 2.50 23.24
N ILE A 857 27.75 3.59 23.93
CA ILE A 857 28.29 4.82 23.29
C ILE A 857 29.60 4.49 22.55
N ARG A 858 30.49 3.71 23.18
CA ARG A 858 31.72 3.22 22.55
C ARG A 858 31.46 2.52 21.22
N SER A 859 30.51 1.58 21.19
CA SER A 859 30.17 0.84 19.97
C SER A 859 29.56 1.75 18.91
N ASN A 860 28.80 2.78 19.29
CA ASN A 860 28.22 3.74 18.36
C ASN A 860 29.26 4.64 17.69
N ILE A 861 30.28 5.07 18.43
CA ILE A 861 31.38 5.89 17.90
C ILE A 861 32.27 5.02 16.99
N SER A 862 32.62 3.81 17.42
CA SER A 862 33.53 2.91 16.70
C SER A 862 32.95 2.22 15.46
N ILE A 863 31.70 2.48 15.07
CA ILE A 863 31.09 1.86 13.87
C ILE A 863 31.94 2.12 12.61
N GLY A 864 32.52 3.32 12.49
CA GLY A 864 33.38 3.69 11.36
C GLY A 864 34.74 2.98 11.36
N MET A 865 35.14 2.36 12.48
CA MET A 865 36.42 1.67 12.65
C MET A 865 36.27 0.56 13.70
N GLN A 866 35.93 -0.66 13.25
CA GLN A 866 35.57 -1.79 14.13
C GLN A 866 36.64 -2.14 15.19
N ASN A 867 37.92 -1.88 14.90
CA ASN A 867 39.05 -2.15 15.80
C ASN A 867 39.57 -0.87 16.50
N ALA A 868 38.75 0.18 16.62
CA ALA A 868 39.13 1.40 17.31
C ALA A 868 39.44 1.13 18.79
N THR A 869 40.62 1.54 19.23
CA THR A 869 41.01 1.49 20.64
C THR A 869 40.18 2.48 21.46
N LEU A 870 40.05 2.25 22.76
CA LEU A 870 39.35 3.20 23.65
C LEU A 870 39.97 4.60 23.57
N ALA A 871 41.31 4.70 23.44
CA ALA A 871 41.99 5.97 23.32
C ALA A 871 41.54 6.76 22.07
N GLN A 872 41.42 6.09 20.91
CA GLN A 872 40.94 6.71 19.68
C GLN A 872 39.46 7.14 19.79
N VAL A 873 38.63 6.34 20.47
CA VAL A 873 37.23 6.70 20.74
C VAL A 873 37.14 7.92 21.65
N VAL A 874 37.98 8.01 22.68
CA VAL A 874 38.06 9.16 23.59
C VAL A 874 38.55 10.40 22.87
N GLU A 875 39.59 10.28 22.05
CA GLU A 875 40.13 11.39 21.24
C GLU A 875 39.06 11.94 20.28
N ALA A 876 38.38 11.08 19.53
CA ALA A 876 37.30 11.48 18.63
C ALA A 876 36.13 12.15 19.38
N ALA A 877 35.76 11.62 20.54
CA ALA A 877 34.72 12.21 21.40
C ALA A 877 35.15 13.57 21.99
N THR A 878 36.43 13.74 22.32
CA THR A 878 36.96 15.00 22.84
C THR A 878 36.95 16.08 21.76
N LEU A 879 37.41 15.75 20.54
CA LEU A 879 37.34 16.65 19.39
C LEU A 879 35.90 17.04 19.07
N ALA A 880 34.97 16.10 19.15
CA ALA A 880 33.54 16.37 18.94
C ALA A 880 32.88 17.21 20.05
N GLY A 881 33.51 17.39 21.22
CA GLY A 881 32.89 18.03 22.39
C GLY A 881 31.93 17.10 23.16
N ALA A 882 32.01 15.78 22.93
CA ALA A 882 31.15 14.77 23.55
C ALA A 882 31.69 14.23 24.87
N HIS A 883 32.99 14.40 25.15
CA HIS A 883 33.67 13.72 26.25
C HIS A 883 33.06 13.99 27.62
N ASP A 884 32.78 15.26 27.91
CA ASP A 884 32.36 15.69 29.25
C ASP A 884 31.00 15.10 29.65
N PHE A 885 30.01 15.14 28.75
CA PHE A 885 28.72 14.53 29.03
C PHE A 885 28.80 13.00 29.10
N ILE A 886 29.64 12.36 28.26
CA ILE A 886 29.81 10.91 28.27
C ILE A 886 30.36 10.44 29.60
N ILE A 887 31.40 11.11 30.15
CA ILE A 887 31.97 10.76 31.46
C ILE A 887 30.96 10.93 32.59
N ASN A 888 30.09 11.94 32.51
CA ASN A 888 29.07 12.20 33.51
C ASN A 888 27.93 11.15 33.50
N MET A 889 27.87 10.28 32.49
CA MET A 889 26.92 9.17 32.48
C MET A 889 27.32 8.06 33.47
N PRO A 890 26.35 7.30 34.03
CA PRO A 890 26.62 6.29 35.06
C PRO A 890 27.66 5.22 34.70
N LYS A 891 27.85 4.93 33.41
CA LYS A 891 28.84 3.94 32.91
C LYS A 891 29.83 4.54 31.91
N GLY A 892 29.95 5.86 31.84
CA GLY A 892 30.84 6.51 30.87
C GLY A 892 30.53 6.08 29.43
N TYR A 893 31.58 5.70 28.69
CA TYR A 893 31.50 5.17 27.33
C TYR A 893 30.78 3.81 27.20
N ASP A 894 30.62 3.07 28.30
CA ASP A 894 29.89 1.79 28.34
C ASP A 894 28.40 1.98 28.67
N SER A 895 27.93 3.23 28.74
CA SER A 895 26.51 3.55 28.88
C SER A 895 25.72 3.06 27.67
N GLN A 896 24.55 2.47 27.94
CA GLN A 896 23.68 1.90 26.92
C GLN A 896 22.80 2.97 26.30
N VAL A 897 22.76 2.98 24.97
CA VAL A 897 21.93 3.84 24.14
C VAL A 897 20.71 3.04 23.70
N GLY A 898 19.51 3.57 23.95
CA GLY A 898 18.25 2.95 23.53
C GLY A 898 18.01 3.05 22.02
N GLU A 899 16.90 2.48 21.54
CA GLU A 899 16.51 2.53 20.13
C GLU A 899 16.46 4.00 19.63
N LYS A 900 17.07 4.27 18.46
CA LYS A 900 17.20 5.63 17.88
C LYS A 900 17.79 6.68 18.85
N GLY A 901 18.62 6.24 19.80
CA GLY A 901 19.19 7.15 20.80
C GLY A 901 18.22 7.55 21.91
N MET A 902 17.16 6.78 22.19
CA MET A 902 16.32 7.02 23.37
C MET A 902 17.16 7.15 24.64
N GLY A 903 16.90 8.21 25.41
CA GLY A 903 17.66 8.56 26.62
C GLY A 903 18.77 9.60 26.42
N LEU A 904 19.00 10.07 25.18
CA LEU A 904 19.93 11.15 24.85
C LEU A 904 19.18 12.36 24.28
N SER A 905 19.68 13.56 24.57
CA SER A 905 19.21 14.81 23.95
C SER A 905 19.56 14.87 22.45
N GLY A 906 18.89 15.74 21.69
CA GLY A 906 19.19 15.92 20.26
C GLY A 906 20.65 16.32 20.02
N GLY A 907 21.17 17.26 20.82
CA GLY A 907 22.56 17.68 20.77
C GLY A 907 23.55 16.56 21.09
N GLU A 908 23.31 15.78 22.16
CA GLU A 908 24.15 14.64 22.52
C GLU A 908 24.26 13.60 21.39
N LYS A 909 23.13 13.29 20.73
CA LYS A 909 23.13 12.37 19.57
C LYS A 909 23.99 12.91 18.43
N ARG A 910 23.94 14.21 18.17
CA ARG A 910 24.73 14.85 17.12
C ARG A 910 26.21 14.87 17.44
N LEU A 911 26.60 15.16 18.69
CA LEU A 911 27.99 15.05 19.12
C LEU A 911 28.54 13.62 18.96
N ILE A 912 27.74 12.60 19.29
CA ILE A 912 28.12 11.19 19.05
C ILE A 912 28.26 10.90 17.55
N ALA A 913 27.38 11.45 16.70
CA ALA A 913 27.48 11.30 15.25
C ALA A 913 28.74 11.98 14.68
N ILE A 914 29.11 13.16 15.19
CA ILE A 914 30.37 13.84 14.85
C ILE A 914 31.56 12.98 15.28
N ALA A 915 31.59 12.49 16.52
CA ALA A 915 32.65 11.59 16.99
C ALA A 915 32.76 10.32 16.12
N ARG A 916 31.62 9.75 15.68
CA ARG A 916 31.58 8.61 14.75
C ARG A 916 32.22 8.93 13.40
N ALA A 917 32.04 10.14 12.88
CA ALA A 917 32.67 10.57 11.62
C ALA A 917 34.17 10.82 11.79
N LEU A 918 34.63 11.21 12.99
CA LEU A 918 36.03 11.53 13.27
C LEU A 918 36.89 10.31 13.62
N VAL A 919 36.31 9.22 14.15
CA VAL A 919 37.07 8.08 14.66
C VAL A 919 37.97 7.41 13.62
N SER A 920 37.55 7.41 12.34
CA SER A 920 38.32 6.84 11.23
C SER A 920 39.39 7.77 10.69
N ASN A 921 39.52 8.98 11.25
CA ASN A 921 40.40 10.04 10.79
C ASN A 921 40.38 10.26 9.26
N PRO A 922 39.20 10.53 8.66
CA PRO A 922 39.07 10.60 7.21
C PRO A 922 39.70 11.89 6.66
N PRO A 923 40.34 11.84 5.46
CA PRO A 923 40.89 13.04 4.81
C PRO A 923 39.81 14.00 4.29
N ILE A 924 38.60 13.50 4.02
CA ILE A 924 37.45 14.30 3.61
C ILE A 924 36.38 14.19 4.70
N LEU A 925 35.91 15.33 5.21
CA LEU A 925 34.87 15.39 6.22
C LEU A 925 33.68 16.20 5.70
N ILE A 926 32.49 15.62 5.79
CA ILE A 926 31.24 16.23 5.34
C ILE A 926 30.29 16.32 6.53
N MET A 927 29.72 17.50 6.77
CA MET A 927 28.80 17.73 7.88
C MET A 927 27.56 18.48 7.41
N ASP A 928 26.40 17.84 7.52
CA ASP A 928 25.09 18.45 7.24
C ASP A 928 24.47 18.97 8.55
N GLU A 929 24.46 20.30 8.70
CA GLU A 929 23.99 21.03 9.88
C GLU A 929 24.58 20.54 11.23
N PRO A 930 25.92 20.55 11.41
CA PRO A 930 26.58 19.93 12.57
C PRO A 930 26.27 20.57 13.93
N THR A 931 25.81 21.82 13.96
CA THR A 931 25.48 22.54 15.19
C THR A 931 23.99 22.74 15.42
N ASN A 932 23.15 22.14 14.57
CA ASN A 932 21.71 22.16 14.80
C ASN A 932 21.40 21.34 16.07
N ASP A 933 20.41 21.74 16.86
CA ASP A 933 20.06 21.13 18.17
C ASP A 933 21.14 21.20 19.29
N LEU A 934 22.28 21.86 19.07
CA LEU A 934 23.26 22.15 20.13
C LEU A 934 22.88 23.42 20.90
N ASP A 935 23.11 23.41 22.21
CA ASP A 935 23.06 24.61 23.04
C ASP A 935 24.30 25.49 22.79
N SER A 936 24.21 26.77 23.18
CA SER A 936 25.22 27.78 22.85
C SER A 936 26.62 27.46 23.40
N GLU A 937 26.72 26.83 24.56
CA GLU A 937 28.01 26.48 25.18
C GLU A 937 28.70 25.33 24.42
N THR A 938 27.93 24.30 24.09
CA THR A 938 28.41 23.18 23.26
C THR A 938 28.73 23.61 21.84
N GLU A 939 27.92 24.48 21.22
CA GLU A 939 28.18 25.04 19.89
C GLU A 939 29.51 25.80 19.87
N GLN A 940 29.80 26.60 20.90
CA GLN A 940 31.07 27.31 21.02
C GLN A 940 32.25 26.36 21.18
N THR A 941 32.13 25.32 22.01
CA THR A 941 33.17 24.30 22.20
C THR A 941 33.48 23.56 20.89
N PHE A 942 32.44 23.16 20.15
CA PHE A 942 32.59 22.56 18.82
C PHE A 942 33.29 23.51 17.85
N LYS A 943 32.92 24.79 17.86
CA LYS A 943 33.52 25.82 17.01
C LYS A 943 35.01 26.00 17.30
N ASP A 944 35.41 26.02 18.57
CA ASP A 944 36.80 26.15 18.97
C ASP A 944 37.62 24.93 18.51
N ASN A 945 37.02 23.74 18.56
CA ASN A 945 37.62 22.50 18.05
C ASN A 945 37.64 22.41 16.52
N LEU A 946 36.79 23.15 15.80
CA LEU A 946 36.62 23.04 14.35
C LEU A 946 37.93 23.28 13.58
N LYS A 947 38.78 24.19 14.06
CA LYS A 947 40.11 24.42 13.46
C LYS A 947 41.02 23.21 13.57
N THR A 948 41.01 22.54 14.73
CA THR A 948 41.77 21.30 14.97
C THR A 948 41.21 20.15 14.14
N ILE A 949 39.88 20.06 14.02
CA ILE A 949 39.19 19.10 13.16
C ILE A 949 39.53 19.35 11.67
N GLY A 950 39.63 20.60 11.24
CA GLY A 950 39.95 20.94 9.85
C GLY A 950 41.41 20.76 9.45
N PHE A 951 42.33 20.70 10.42
CA PHE A 951 43.76 20.65 10.12
C PHE A 951 44.12 19.41 9.28
N GLY A 952 44.57 19.64 8.04
CA GLY A 952 44.94 18.59 7.09
C GLY A 952 43.76 17.81 6.48
N ARG A 953 42.52 18.31 6.59
CA ARG A 953 41.31 17.67 6.07
C ARG A 953 40.55 18.62 5.15
N THR A 954 40.09 18.11 4.02
CA THR A 954 39.15 18.84 3.15
C THR A 954 37.76 18.76 3.76
N MET A 955 37.13 19.90 4.07
CA MET A 955 35.86 19.93 4.81
C MET A 955 34.72 20.54 3.99
N PHE A 956 33.57 19.88 4.02
CA PHE A 956 32.31 20.39 3.48
C PHE A 956 31.31 20.55 4.62
N ILE A 957 30.89 21.79 4.90
CA ILE A 957 29.84 22.05 5.90
C ILE A 957 28.64 22.67 5.21
N ILE A 958 27.52 21.96 5.26
CA ILE A 958 26.21 22.54 4.91
C ILE A 958 25.67 23.15 6.19
N THR A 959 25.48 24.46 6.21
CA THR A 959 24.93 25.12 7.39
C THR A 959 24.27 26.45 7.01
N HIS A 960 23.27 26.82 7.80
CA HIS A 960 22.68 28.15 7.76
C HIS A 960 23.24 29.04 8.90
N LYS A 961 24.12 28.55 9.76
CA LYS A 961 24.68 29.31 10.89
C LYS A 961 25.77 30.27 10.43
N SER A 962 25.52 31.58 10.56
CA SER A 962 26.47 32.64 10.19
C SER A 962 27.86 32.47 10.83
N SER A 963 27.90 31.99 12.07
CA SER A 963 29.14 31.76 12.83
C SER A 963 30.10 30.78 12.16
N LEU A 964 29.59 29.73 11.54
CA LEU A 964 30.38 28.70 10.83
C LEU A 964 30.74 29.14 9.41
N ILE A 965 29.81 29.83 8.73
CA ILE A 965 29.99 30.31 7.36
C ILE A 965 31.14 31.31 7.26
N ARG A 966 31.24 32.21 8.24
CA ARG A 966 32.27 33.27 8.27
C ARG A 966 33.69 32.72 8.34
N ASP A 967 33.86 31.56 8.97
CA ASP A 967 35.17 30.95 9.18
C ASP A 967 35.59 30.06 7.98
N ALA A 968 34.76 29.95 6.93
CA ALA A 968 35.06 29.15 5.75
C ALA A 968 36.07 29.82 4.82
N ASP A 969 37.00 29.04 4.30
CA ASP A 969 37.97 29.48 3.29
C ASP A 969 37.27 29.79 1.96
N LYS A 970 36.20 29.04 1.67
CA LYS A 970 35.36 29.21 0.48
C LYS A 970 33.91 28.97 0.79
N ILE A 971 33.07 29.88 0.34
CA ILE A 971 31.62 29.79 0.43
C ILE A 971 31.08 29.47 -0.97
N VAL A 972 30.17 28.50 -1.06
CA VAL A 972 29.49 28.10 -2.29
C VAL A 972 27.99 28.30 -2.10
N VAL A 973 27.39 29.22 -2.85
CA VAL A 973 25.96 29.50 -2.80
C VAL A 973 25.26 28.80 -3.95
N MET A 974 24.31 27.93 -3.59
CA MET A 974 23.51 27.15 -4.52
C MET A 974 22.08 27.65 -4.63
N ASP A 975 21.57 27.67 -5.86
CA ASP A 975 20.17 27.89 -6.18
C ASP A 975 19.77 27.01 -7.36
N GLU A 976 18.58 26.42 -7.28
CA GLU A 976 18.03 25.50 -8.30
C GLU A 976 19.00 24.43 -8.85
N GLY A 977 19.89 23.92 -8.00
CA GLY A 977 20.84 22.86 -8.38
C GLY A 977 22.09 23.33 -9.11
N THR A 978 22.36 24.64 -9.15
CA THR A 978 23.53 25.26 -9.76
C THR A 978 24.33 26.06 -8.73
N VAL A 979 25.61 26.33 -9.01
CA VAL A 979 26.40 27.30 -8.23
C VAL A 979 26.10 28.70 -8.77
N VAL A 980 25.56 29.57 -7.94
CA VAL A 980 25.25 30.96 -8.29
C VAL A 980 26.45 31.86 -8.01
N GLU A 981 27.04 31.71 -6.82
CA GLU A 981 28.16 32.52 -6.35
C GLU A 981 29.15 31.64 -5.57
N SER A 982 30.44 31.96 -5.68
CA SER A 982 31.47 31.31 -4.85
C SER A 982 32.63 32.24 -4.57
N GLY A 983 33.14 32.26 -3.34
CA GLY A 983 34.25 33.13 -2.93
C GLY A 983 34.43 33.18 -1.43
N LYS A 984 35.26 34.11 -0.94
CA LYS A 984 35.41 34.36 0.50
C LYS A 984 34.27 35.21 1.02
N HIS A 985 34.03 35.14 2.33
CA HIS A 985 32.97 35.88 3.00
C HIS A 985 32.97 37.39 2.69
N LEU A 986 34.13 38.04 2.80
CA LEU A 986 34.25 39.49 2.59
C LEU A 986 33.99 39.89 1.14
N ASP A 987 34.46 39.08 0.19
CA ASP A 987 34.30 39.33 -1.25
C ASP A 987 32.82 39.22 -1.63
N LEU A 988 32.14 38.15 -1.19
CA LEU A 988 30.71 37.93 -1.48
C LEU A 988 29.79 38.97 -0.83
N ILE A 989 30.15 39.52 0.33
CA ILE A 989 29.41 40.65 0.93
C ILE A 989 29.60 41.92 0.11
N ALA A 990 30.83 42.19 -0.33
CA ALA A 990 31.14 43.37 -1.12
C ALA A 990 30.41 43.37 -2.47
N ASP A 991 30.29 42.20 -3.10
CA ASP A 991 29.60 42.00 -4.38
C ASP A 991 28.08 42.23 -4.31
N ARG A 992 27.49 42.28 -3.09
CA ARG A 992 26.05 42.49 -2.85
C ARG A 992 25.12 41.58 -3.67
N GLY A 993 25.60 40.36 -3.95
CA GLY A 993 24.87 39.35 -4.71
C GLY A 993 23.83 38.58 -3.90
N TYR A 994 23.51 37.36 -4.35
CA TYR A 994 22.58 36.45 -3.70
C TYR A 994 23.04 36.03 -2.30
N TYR A 995 24.35 35.87 -2.08
CA TYR A 995 24.91 35.66 -0.75
C TYR A 995 24.53 36.79 0.21
N PHE A 996 24.72 38.05 -0.22
CA PHE A 996 24.39 39.22 0.58
C PHE A 996 22.91 39.24 0.95
N TYR A 997 22.02 38.97 -0.02
CA TYR A 997 20.57 38.87 0.23
C TYR A 997 20.24 37.81 1.30
N LEU A 998 20.82 36.60 1.20
CA LEU A 998 20.62 35.54 2.19
C LEU A 998 21.15 35.93 3.57
N SER A 999 22.32 36.56 3.62
CA SER A 999 22.95 37.00 4.87
C SER A 999 22.18 38.13 5.56
N ALA A 1000 21.67 39.11 4.80
CA ALA A 1000 20.87 40.21 5.32
C ALA A 1000 19.55 39.71 5.92
N LYS A 1001 18.89 38.77 5.22
CA LYS A 1001 17.65 38.15 5.70
C LYS A 1001 17.85 37.34 6.98
N GLN A 1002 19.02 36.71 7.17
CA GLN A 1002 19.35 36.04 8.42
C GLN A 1002 19.54 37.02 9.58
N ILE A 1003 20.13 38.19 9.33
CA ILE A 1003 20.35 39.24 10.35
C ILE A 1003 19.02 39.89 10.75
N GLU A 1004 18.04 40.00 9.85
CA GLU A 1004 16.69 40.49 10.21
C GLU A 1004 15.85 39.48 11.03
N LEU A 1005 16.20 38.20 10.98
CA LEU A 1005 15.49 37.11 11.68
C LEU A 1005 16.13 36.71 13.02
N SER A 1006 17.36 37.18 13.29
CA SER A 1006 18.11 36.99 14.54
C SER A 1006 18.05 38.24 15.40
#